data_AF-A0A7X7MTI0-F1
#
_entry.id   AF-A0A7X7MTI0-F1
#
_cell.length_a   1.000
_cell.length_b   1.000
_cell.length_c   1.000
_cell.angle_alpha   90.00
_cell.angle_beta   90.00
_cell.angle_gamma   90.00
#
_symmetry.space_group_name_H-M   'P 1'
#
loop_
_entity.id
_entity.type
_entity.pdbx_description
1 polymer ?
#
loop_
_entity_poly.entity_id
_entity_poly.type
_entity_poly.pdbx_seq_one_letter_code
_entity_poly.pdbx_strand_id
1 'polypeptide(L)'
;PAWFTVNGQPALYDAALGVLAASATGPTVSLSALGPSVIPDDATAAAVIDAAGTAGGITLAADPTRLFSLTQQHAADPAAVDLGGQTLAASLVAIGAAGNSLTLANGTLNAPSAQTPPGGAAALPALPAAPLAWYDLADAATVTTNADGRIALLANKGSLGNALDAVVPGDRIGPRYVPGAVNGLGVARADGMAPPQGLASLGTPGIAGKAPRTTFLVVARHPVSQNNFYALYLGSDAGNNQDFSICERPTATSFSTKANDLDITVPSPAGHNVLTFISGLNDTPDAGAGYRNGTLLGTKTFAFATVDAPIRLLHRPNTAANFSGPGDVAEALVFNYTLSDTDRAAVEAYLMQKWQIAAQRDETLLSLRNDNPAAELAVAAGVADAYGTHLALAKSGPGDVTLGGPLGFTGSLLIQDGLLTLDLPAGQNAVMSATVSGPGTLRKTGAGDLALARPSPYSGGTLIQGGTLYAGQNGSLGIGPVSIANGGALDIANAPATAFPVTAGTASIANPITAEGTGPDGLGALRHSGGISQINAFKNVTLTDDTAVYSASRFDVRGGTFDFGGHALTVNGGGEFSVVQSAVSNVTAATSVQIADGTFRFEQSDFQGSAATVADAATGAGICLHQMTAPLLWSLQLADNAYFRANNGNMDTNLNVWAGPVSLAAGTSRLNALPGGTAAITGTVGGDGGLFKEGEGWFWLFNPANTYAGATSVTQGNLYAVAPGTLGAQAAAG
;
A
#
# COMPACT_ATOMS: atom_id res chain seq x y z
N PRO A 1 20.28 -6.78 31.33
CA PRO A 1 20.60 -7.18 29.94
C PRO A 1 19.44 -6.77 29.02
N ALA A 2 19.70 -5.97 27.98
CA ALA A 2 18.69 -5.71 26.97
C ALA A 2 18.33 -7.03 26.28
N TRP A 3 17.04 -7.35 26.23
CA TRP A 3 16.53 -8.61 25.67
C TRP A 3 16.38 -8.58 24.15
N PHE A 4 16.68 -7.43 23.53
CA PHE A 4 16.68 -7.19 22.09
C PHE A 4 17.60 -6.01 21.73
N THR A 5 18.13 -5.97 20.51
CA THR A 5 18.95 -4.87 19.99
C THR A 5 18.26 -4.24 18.78
N VAL A 6 18.25 -2.90 18.71
CA VAL A 6 17.87 -2.14 17.52
C VAL A 6 19.16 -1.66 16.89
N ASN A 7 19.42 -2.06 15.64
CA ASN A 7 20.61 -1.63 14.88
C ASN A 7 21.95 -1.94 15.60
N GLY A 8 22.03 -3.07 16.30
CA GLY A 8 23.25 -3.48 17.04
C GLY A 8 23.44 -2.80 18.40
N GLN A 9 22.53 -1.90 18.81
CA GLN A 9 22.55 -1.23 20.11
C GLN A 9 21.43 -1.75 21.02
N PRO A 10 21.59 -1.71 22.35
CA PRO A 10 20.53 -2.09 23.28
C PRO A 10 19.24 -1.35 22.94
N ALA A 11 18.12 -2.07 22.87
CA ALA A 11 16.82 -1.45 22.80
C ALA A 11 16.23 -1.36 24.21
N LEU A 12 15.46 -0.31 24.47
CA LEU A 12 14.60 -0.23 25.65
C LEU A 12 13.17 -0.48 25.19
N TYR A 13 12.44 -1.28 25.97
CA TYR A 13 11.00 -1.29 25.85
C TYR A 13 10.44 -0.42 26.97
N ASP A 14 9.70 0.59 26.57
CA ASP A 14 8.91 1.40 27.47
C ASP A 14 7.43 1.05 27.26
N ALA A 15 6.72 0.83 28.37
CA ALA A 15 5.32 0.39 28.30
C ALA A 15 4.40 1.45 27.65
N ALA A 16 4.81 2.72 27.64
CA ALA A 16 4.13 3.84 27.04
C ALA A 16 4.77 4.32 25.73
N LEU A 17 6.01 3.93 25.40
CA LEU A 17 6.72 4.38 24.20
C LEU A 17 7.08 3.27 23.20
N GLY A 18 6.80 2.01 23.53
CA GLY A 18 7.14 0.86 22.70
C GLY A 18 8.64 0.57 22.71
N VAL A 19 9.14 -0.01 21.62
CA VAL A 19 10.58 -0.27 21.44
C VAL A 19 11.27 1.03 21.03
N LEU A 20 12.27 1.44 21.80
CA LEU A 20 13.08 2.62 21.59
C LEU A 20 14.56 2.24 21.50
N ALA A 21 15.34 3.07 20.80
CA ALA A 21 16.79 3.05 20.95
C ALA A 21 17.15 3.36 22.43
N ALA A 22 18.11 2.64 23.04
CA ALA A 22 18.55 2.92 24.41
C ALA A 22 19.39 4.21 24.52
N SER A 23 20.25 4.32 25.52
CA SER A 23 21.25 5.38 25.60
C SER A 23 22.42 5.09 24.67
N ALA A 24 22.97 6.14 24.04
CA ALA A 24 24.24 6.06 23.32
C ALA A 24 25.33 5.44 24.20
N THR A 25 26.10 4.50 23.65
CA THR A 25 27.27 3.92 24.34
C THR A 25 28.57 4.66 24.01
N GLY A 26 28.55 5.50 22.97
CA GLY A 26 29.67 6.30 22.50
C GLY A 26 29.71 7.73 23.07
N PRO A 27 30.55 8.61 22.51
CA PRO A 27 30.73 9.96 23.02
C PRO A 27 29.52 10.84 22.79
N THR A 28 29.33 11.83 23.68
CA THR A 28 28.42 12.95 23.45
C THR A 28 29.17 14.09 22.76
N VAL A 29 28.66 14.57 21.64
CA VAL A 29 29.24 15.67 20.85
C VAL A 29 28.29 16.87 20.87
N SER A 30 28.70 17.96 21.49
CA SER A 30 27.96 19.22 21.51
C SER A 30 28.06 19.95 20.17
N LEU A 31 26.94 20.46 19.67
CA LEU A 31 26.79 21.19 18.41
C LEU A 31 26.14 22.56 18.68
N SER A 32 26.47 23.56 17.86
CA SER A 32 25.84 24.88 17.89
C SER A 32 24.64 24.95 16.95
N ALA A 33 23.49 25.45 17.42
CA ALA A 33 22.24 25.50 16.65
C ALA A 33 22.35 26.26 15.32
N LEU A 34 23.10 27.37 15.29
CA LEU A 34 23.31 28.21 14.10
C LEU A 34 24.63 27.93 13.36
N GLY A 35 25.43 26.97 13.85
CA GLY A 35 26.69 26.55 13.25
C GLY A 35 27.88 27.54 13.33
N PRO A 36 29.01 27.19 12.68
CA PRO A 36 29.19 25.96 11.90
C PRO A 36 29.38 24.75 12.83
N SER A 37 28.72 23.64 12.53
CA SER A 37 28.86 22.40 13.28
C SER A 37 28.80 21.19 12.33
N VAL A 38 29.43 20.09 12.73
CA VAL A 38 29.52 18.87 11.92
C VAL A 38 29.06 17.69 12.77
N ILE A 39 28.08 16.95 12.27
CA ILE A 39 27.63 15.69 12.88
C ILE A 39 28.72 14.64 12.63
N PRO A 40 29.25 13.97 13.67
CA PRO A 40 30.30 12.96 13.51
C PRO A 40 29.75 11.69 12.84
N ASP A 41 30.61 11.00 12.07
CA ASP A 41 30.34 9.62 11.62
C ASP A 41 30.78 8.63 12.71
N ASP A 42 29.92 8.44 13.70
CA ASP A 42 30.06 7.46 14.77
C ASP A 42 28.68 6.93 15.18
N ALA A 43 28.38 5.70 14.75
CA ALA A 43 27.11 5.02 15.01
C ALA A 43 26.79 4.82 16.51
N THR A 44 27.76 5.05 17.41
CA THR A 44 27.59 4.97 18.86
C THR A 44 27.44 6.33 19.52
N ALA A 45 27.74 7.43 18.83
CA ALA A 45 27.79 8.77 19.39
C ALA A 45 26.41 9.45 19.46
N ALA A 46 26.23 10.27 20.51
CA ALA A 46 25.10 11.18 20.64
C ALA A 46 25.52 12.60 20.26
N ALA A 47 24.99 13.14 19.16
CA ALA A 47 25.12 14.55 18.84
C ALA A 47 24.01 15.34 19.52
N VAL A 48 24.38 16.38 20.28
CA VAL A 48 23.43 17.22 21.04
C VAL A 48 23.61 18.67 20.61
N ILE A 49 22.55 19.29 20.13
CA ILE A 49 22.51 20.72 19.82
C ILE A 49 22.11 21.44 21.11
N ASP A 50 23.10 21.94 21.83
CA ASP A 50 22.95 22.52 23.19
C ASP A 50 23.59 23.92 23.32
N ALA A 51 24.31 24.36 22.29
CA ALA A 51 24.98 25.66 22.27
C ALA A 51 24.33 26.61 21.28
N ALA A 52 24.40 27.91 21.59
CA ALA A 52 24.18 28.96 20.60
C ALA A 52 25.26 28.88 19.50
N GLY A 53 24.95 29.41 18.31
CA GLY A 53 25.91 29.59 17.22
C GLY A 53 25.87 31.02 16.69
N THR A 54 26.64 31.30 15.64
CA THR A 54 26.65 32.63 15.01
C THR A 54 26.25 32.60 13.54
N ALA A 55 26.76 31.65 12.75
CA ALA A 55 26.37 31.39 11.36
C ALA A 55 27.09 30.14 10.82
N GLY A 56 26.51 29.42 9.85
CA GLY A 56 27.19 28.35 9.11
C GLY A 56 26.46 26.99 9.10
N GLY A 57 25.39 26.84 9.89
CA GLY A 57 24.53 25.64 9.89
C GLY A 57 25.21 24.36 10.40
N ILE A 58 24.49 23.25 10.30
CA ILE A 58 24.96 21.91 10.72
C ILE A 58 25.07 21.03 9.46
N THR A 59 26.22 20.38 9.28
CA THR A 59 26.54 19.51 8.12
C THR A 59 26.95 18.10 8.55
N LEU A 60 27.10 17.20 7.59
CA LEU A 60 27.51 15.80 7.80
C LEU A 60 29.02 15.61 7.60
N ALA A 61 29.65 14.74 8.40
CA ALA A 61 31.09 14.43 8.29
C ALA A 61 31.44 13.50 7.12
N ALA A 62 30.50 12.65 6.69
CA ALA A 62 30.69 11.63 5.66
C ALA A 62 29.37 11.28 4.95
N ASP A 63 29.46 10.50 3.87
CA ASP A 63 28.30 9.90 3.20
C ASP A 63 28.46 8.37 3.08
N PRO A 64 27.60 7.57 3.76
CA PRO A 64 26.64 7.99 4.78
C PRO A 64 27.34 8.46 6.07
N THR A 65 26.71 9.39 6.81
CA THR A 65 27.07 9.67 8.22
C THR A 65 26.23 8.79 9.13
N ARG A 66 26.86 8.01 10.01
CA ARG A 66 26.19 7.14 10.98
C ARG A 66 26.21 7.79 12.36
N LEU A 67 25.08 7.74 13.05
CA LEU A 67 24.91 8.34 14.35
C LEU A 67 23.98 7.50 15.22
N PHE A 68 24.21 7.49 16.53
CA PHE A 68 23.21 6.92 17.44
C PHE A 68 21.99 7.83 17.53
N SER A 69 22.20 9.07 17.99
CA SER A 69 21.13 10.05 18.17
C SER A 69 21.56 11.47 17.82
N LEU A 70 20.65 12.22 17.19
CA LEU A 70 20.72 13.68 17.06
C LEU A 70 19.62 14.31 17.93
N THR A 71 19.98 15.10 18.94
CA THR A 71 18.99 15.73 19.83
C THR A 71 19.14 17.24 19.86
N GLN A 72 18.06 17.97 19.60
CA GLN A 72 17.95 19.41 19.83
C GLN A 72 17.52 19.70 21.28
N GLN A 73 18.34 20.42 22.02
CA GLN A 73 18.09 20.82 23.42
C GLN A 73 18.20 22.33 23.64
N HIS A 74 18.76 23.08 22.69
CA HIS A 74 18.90 24.52 22.80
C HIS A 74 17.53 25.20 22.65
N ALA A 75 17.16 26.00 23.65
CA ALA A 75 15.81 26.54 23.77
C ALA A 75 15.57 27.79 22.92
N ALA A 76 16.60 28.61 22.71
CA ALA A 76 16.44 29.93 22.10
C ALA A 76 16.42 29.87 20.57
N ASP A 77 17.34 29.11 19.96
CA ASP A 77 17.54 29.13 18.53
C ASP A 77 17.08 27.81 17.88
N PRO A 78 16.26 27.86 16.81
CA PRO A 78 16.00 26.68 16.00
C PRO A 78 17.27 26.22 15.29
N ALA A 79 17.36 24.93 14.98
CA ALA A 79 18.48 24.38 14.20
C ALA A 79 18.03 23.81 12.87
N ALA A 80 18.91 23.95 11.88
CA ALA A 80 18.76 23.36 10.57
C ALA A 80 19.99 22.51 10.24
N VAL A 81 19.74 21.26 9.84
CA VAL A 81 20.75 20.33 9.32
C VAL A 81 20.53 20.20 7.81
N ASP A 82 21.50 20.66 7.05
CA ASP A 82 21.55 20.43 5.60
C ASP A 82 22.35 19.16 5.36
N LEU A 83 21.69 18.12 4.86
CA LEU A 83 22.33 16.84 4.56
C LEU A 83 23.16 16.90 3.27
N GLY A 84 23.08 17.98 2.48
CA GLY A 84 23.94 18.21 1.31
C GLY A 84 23.78 17.15 0.20
N GLY A 85 22.62 16.52 0.08
CA GLY A 85 22.35 15.38 -0.80
C GLY A 85 22.83 14.03 -0.26
N GLN A 86 23.47 14.00 0.90
CA GLN A 86 24.04 12.80 1.53
C GLN A 86 23.00 12.09 2.42
N THR A 87 23.42 10.95 2.98
CA THR A 87 22.60 10.14 3.88
C THR A 87 23.01 10.35 5.35
N LEU A 88 22.05 10.70 6.22
CA LEU A 88 22.18 10.57 7.67
C LEU A 88 21.47 9.30 8.14
N ALA A 89 22.23 8.37 8.69
CA ALA A 89 21.74 7.16 9.32
C ALA A 89 21.73 7.34 10.84
N ALA A 90 20.57 7.63 11.42
CA ALA A 90 20.40 7.86 12.86
C ALA A 90 19.34 6.92 13.47
N SER A 91 19.57 6.40 14.67
CA SER A 91 18.55 5.58 15.35
C SER A 91 17.50 6.44 16.06
N LEU A 92 17.87 7.68 16.43
CA LEU A 92 17.01 8.66 17.07
C LEU A 92 17.27 10.06 16.51
N VAL A 93 16.20 10.76 16.14
CA VAL A 93 16.21 12.22 15.95
C VAL A 93 15.18 12.82 16.90
N ALA A 94 15.60 13.76 17.74
CA ALA A 94 14.78 14.23 18.85
C ALA A 94 14.82 15.74 19.07
N ILE A 95 13.70 16.28 19.58
CA ILE A 95 13.63 17.56 20.27
C ILE A 95 13.34 17.26 21.75
N GLY A 96 14.22 17.71 22.65
CA GLY A 96 14.00 17.62 24.09
C GLY A 96 12.93 18.60 24.56
N ALA A 97 12.39 18.41 25.78
CA ALA A 97 11.27 19.20 26.29
C ALA A 97 11.49 20.73 26.31
N ALA A 98 12.74 21.18 26.38
CA ALA A 98 13.11 22.60 26.31
C ALA A 98 13.71 23.01 24.95
N GLY A 99 13.93 22.07 24.02
CA GLY A 99 14.56 22.33 22.73
C GLY A 99 13.63 23.06 21.77
N ASN A 100 14.21 23.91 20.92
CA ASN A 100 13.48 24.59 19.86
C ASN A 100 13.31 23.69 18.62
N SER A 101 12.72 24.22 17.54
CA SER A 101 12.45 23.47 16.32
C SER A 101 13.73 22.96 15.66
N LEU A 102 13.64 21.78 15.04
CA LEU A 102 14.74 21.12 14.33
C LEU A 102 14.28 20.75 12.93
N THR A 103 15.02 21.20 11.91
CA THR A 103 14.77 20.86 10.50
C THR A 103 15.91 20.03 9.92
N LEU A 104 15.60 18.92 9.26
CA LEU A 104 16.54 18.13 8.45
C LEU A 104 16.11 18.22 6.98
N ALA A 105 17.01 18.69 6.11
CA ALA A 105 16.68 18.97 4.70
C ALA A 105 17.75 18.45 3.73
N ASN A 106 17.37 18.37 2.45
CA ASN A 106 18.30 18.14 1.32
C ASN A 106 19.17 16.88 1.46
N GLY A 107 18.55 15.69 1.41
CA GLY A 107 19.26 14.40 1.45
C GLY A 107 18.33 13.27 1.87
N THR A 108 18.89 12.22 2.47
CA THR A 108 18.13 11.06 2.96
C THR A 108 18.35 10.84 4.45
N LEU A 109 17.26 10.63 5.20
CA LEU A 109 17.27 10.16 6.58
C LEU A 109 16.85 8.69 6.62
N ASN A 110 17.64 7.87 7.29
CA ASN A 110 17.32 6.47 7.57
C ASN A 110 17.90 6.05 8.93
N ALA A 111 17.84 4.75 9.22
CA ALA A 111 18.46 4.17 10.41
C ALA A 111 19.78 3.46 10.06
N PRO A 112 20.77 3.43 10.97
CA PRO A 112 21.97 2.63 10.79
C PRO A 112 21.58 1.16 10.64
N SER A 113 22.02 0.47 9.60
CA SER A 113 21.92 -0.99 9.57
C SER A 113 23.06 -1.59 10.40
N ALA A 114 22.79 -2.68 11.14
CA ALA A 114 23.85 -3.53 11.67
C ALA A 114 24.66 -4.22 10.54
N GLN A 115 24.14 -4.15 9.31
CA GLN A 115 24.75 -4.65 8.09
C GLN A 115 25.31 -3.49 7.28
N THR A 116 26.53 -3.07 7.59
CA THR A 116 27.40 -2.46 6.59
C THR A 116 27.63 -3.51 5.49
N PRO A 117 27.55 -3.22 4.18
CA PRO A 117 28.25 -4.04 3.20
C PRO A 117 29.73 -3.99 3.62
N PRO A 118 30.34 -5.08 4.12
CA PRO A 118 31.71 -4.97 4.57
C PRO A 118 32.58 -4.83 3.33
N GLY A 119 33.37 -3.76 3.25
CA GLY A 119 34.55 -3.76 2.39
C GLY A 119 35.48 -4.89 2.86
N GLY A 120 35.75 -5.87 2.00
CA GLY A 120 36.62 -7.01 2.29
C GLY A 120 36.21 -8.30 1.57
N ALA A 121 37.13 -9.25 1.43
CA ALA A 121 36.83 -10.56 0.85
C ALA A 121 35.94 -11.39 1.80
N ALA A 122 34.76 -11.82 1.36
CA ALA A 122 33.85 -12.65 2.14
C ALA A 122 34.43 -14.04 2.39
N ALA A 123 34.28 -14.57 3.61
CA ALA A 123 34.69 -15.92 3.98
C ALA A 123 33.47 -16.77 4.39
N LEU A 124 33.40 -18.02 3.93
CA LEU A 124 32.35 -18.95 4.33
C LEU A 124 32.46 -19.20 5.85
N PRO A 125 31.36 -19.17 6.62
CA PRO A 125 31.40 -19.41 8.06
C PRO A 125 31.94 -20.82 8.39
N ALA A 126 32.43 -20.99 9.61
CA ALA A 126 32.76 -22.32 10.14
C ALA A 126 31.45 -23.10 10.37
N LEU A 127 31.22 -24.13 9.56
CA LEU A 127 30.02 -24.96 9.61
C LEU A 127 30.29 -26.32 10.27
N PRO A 128 29.25 -27.01 10.80
CA PRO A 128 29.40 -28.35 11.37
C PRO A 128 30.03 -29.36 10.41
N ALA A 129 29.72 -29.25 9.12
CA ALA A 129 30.38 -29.95 8.03
C ALA A 129 30.44 -29.06 6.78
N ALA A 130 31.44 -29.27 5.94
CA ALA A 130 31.53 -28.58 4.66
C ALA A 130 30.40 -29.03 3.70
N PRO A 131 29.94 -28.18 2.76
CA PRO A 131 28.98 -28.61 1.74
C PRO A 131 29.53 -29.80 0.95
N LEU A 132 28.65 -30.71 0.53
CA LEU A 132 29.03 -31.84 -0.34
C LEU A 132 29.44 -31.35 -1.73
N ALA A 133 28.64 -30.43 -2.27
CA ALA A 133 28.90 -29.76 -3.53
C ALA A 133 28.96 -28.24 -3.31
N TRP A 134 29.96 -27.61 -3.89
CA TRP A 134 30.17 -26.18 -3.90
C TRP A 134 30.72 -25.77 -5.26
N TYR A 135 29.84 -25.18 -6.08
CA TYR A 135 30.17 -24.66 -7.40
C TYR A 135 30.26 -23.14 -7.33
N ASP A 136 31.46 -22.59 -7.45
CA ASP A 136 31.77 -21.17 -7.23
C ASP A 136 32.32 -20.52 -8.49
N LEU A 137 31.46 -19.83 -9.25
CA LEU A 137 31.87 -19.25 -10.54
C LEU A 137 32.62 -17.92 -10.42
N ALA A 138 32.72 -17.38 -9.20
CA ALA A 138 33.64 -16.28 -8.89
C ALA A 138 35.11 -16.74 -8.96
N ASP A 139 35.36 -18.04 -8.71
CA ASP A 139 36.67 -18.65 -8.79
C ASP A 139 36.92 -19.20 -10.20
N ALA A 140 37.47 -18.36 -11.07
CA ALA A 140 37.73 -18.71 -12.46
C ALA A 140 38.62 -19.96 -12.64
N ALA A 141 39.42 -20.34 -11.63
CA ALA A 141 40.25 -21.55 -11.67
C ALA A 141 39.41 -22.83 -11.63
N THR A 142 38.16 -22.75 -11.15
CA THR A 142 37.22 -23.88 -11.17
C THR A 142 36.49 -24.05 -12.50
N VAL A 143 36.58 -23.08 -13.41
CA VAL A 143 35.80 -23.05 -14.65
C VAL A 143 36.67 -23.39 -15.85
N THR A 144 36.44 -24.54 -16.46
CA THR A 144 37.04 -24.89 -17.76
C THR A 144 36.03 -24.58 -18.87
N THR A 145 36.44 -23.78 -19.85
CA THR A 145 35.62 -23.45 -21.02
C THR A 145 36.13 -24.10 -22.30
N ASN A 146 35.23 -24.36 -23.25
CA ASN A 146 35.58 -24.75 -24.61
C ASN A 146 35.93 -23.52 -25.46
N ALA A 147 36.27 -23.73 -26.74
CA ALA A 147 36.65 -22.65 -27.65
C ALA A 147 35.57 -21.57 -27.85
N ASP A 148 34.29 -21.88 -27.59
CA ASP A 148 33.16 -20.95 -27.70
C ASP A 148 32.89 -20.17 -26.40
N GLY A 149 33.75 -20.33 -25.38
CA GLY A 149 33.57 -19.73 -24.05
C GLY A 149 32.43 -20.35 -23.24
N ARG A 150 32.00 -21.58 -23.60
CA ARG A 150 30.99 -22.34 -22.85
C ARG A 150 31.66 -23.26 -21.85
N ILE A 151 31.07 -23.38 -20.66
CA ILE A 151 31.58 -24.23 -19.58
C ILE A 151 31.55 -25.68 -20.03
N ALA A 152 32.72 -26.33 -20.06
CA ALA A 152 32.88 -27.75 -20.32
C ALA A 152 32.98 -28.55 -19.02
N LEU A 153 33.59 -27.96 -17.99
CA LEU A 153 33.72 -28.51 -16.65
C LEU A 153 33.69 -27.38 -15.62
N LEU A 154 32.99 -27.61 -14.52
CA LEU A 154 32.95 -26.76 -13.34
C LEU A 154 33.38 -27.60 -12.13
N ALA A 155 34.56 -27.30 -11.58
CA ALA A 155 35.15 -28.07 -10.51
C ALA A 155 34.38 -27.86 -9.19
N ASN A 156 34.17 -28.95 -8.45
CA ASN A 156 33.53 -28.91 -7.15
C ASN A 156 34.55 -28.58 -6.03
N LYS A 157 34.25 -27.54 -5.24
CA LYS A 157 35.02 -27.15 -4.04
C LYS A 157 34.51 -27.80 -2.76
N GLY A 158 33.42 -28.56 -2.84
CA GLY A 158 32.80 -29.24 -1.71
C GLY A 158 33.59 -30.46 -1.26
N SER A 159 33.15 -31.06 -0.16
CA SER A 159 33.83 -32.18 0.51
C SER A 159 33.95 -33.45 -0.34
N LEU A 160 33.12 -33.62 -1.37
CA LEU A 160 33.22 -34.74 -2.31
C LEU A 160 34.19 -34.49 -3.48
N GLY A 161 34.80 -33.31 -3.55
CA GLY A 161 35.82 -32.97 -4.55
C GLY A 161 35.41 -33.33 -5.97
N ASN A 162 36.36 -33.82 -6.76
CA ASN A 162 36.18 -34.10 -8.19
C ASN A 162 35.14 -35.19 -8.51
N ALA A 163 34.69 -35.98 -7.53
CA ALA A 163 33.59 -36.93 -7.73
C ALA A 163 32.28 -36.21 -8.10
N LEU A 164 32.12 -34.94 -7.70
CA LEU A 164 31.00 -34.10 -8.08
C LEU A 164 31.40 -32.93 -9.01
N ASP A 165 32.51 -33.01 -9.75
CA ASP A 165 32.73 -32.03 -10.83
C ASP A 165 31.53 -32.04 -11.79
N ALA A 166 31.05 -30.86 -12.18
CA ALA A 166 29.90 -30.71 -13.07
C ALA A 166 30.35 -30.57 -14.51
N VAL A 167 29.88 -31.46 -15.38
CA VAL A 167 30.24 -31.53 -16.81
C VAL A 167 29.01 -31.39 -17.69
N VAL A 168 29.23 -31.15 -18.99
CA VAL A 168 28.14 -31.05 -19.97
C VAL A 168 27.57 -32.44 -20.28
N PRO A 169 26.27 -32.68 -20.06
CA PRO A 169 25.63 -33.93 -20.48
C PRO A 169 25.64 -34.10 -22.01
N GLY A 170 25.68 -35.34 -22.50
CA GLY A 170 25.83 -35.61 -23.95
C GLY A 170 24.68 -35.15 -24.84
N ASP A 171 23.52 -34.82 -24.28
CA ASP A 171 22.35 -34.26 -24.96
C ASP A 171 22.28 -32.72 -24.95
N ARG A 172 23.33 -32.06 -24.43
CA ARG A 172 23.34 -30.63 -24.10
C ARG A 172 24.63 -29.95 -24.55
N ILE A 173 24.60 -28.62 -24.50
CA ILE A 173 25.80 -27.78 -24.60
C ILE A 173 26.06 -27.09 -23.26
N GLY A 174 27.30 -26.66 -23.03
CA GLY A 174 27.65 -25.90 -21.84
C GLY A 174 26.93 -24.54 -21.77
N PRO A 175 26.54 -24.08 -20.58
CA PRO A 175 26.17 -22.67 -20.38
C PRO A 175 27.37 -21.76 -20.69
N ARG A 176 27.12 -20.49 -21.03
CA ARG A 176 28.19 -19.53 -21.29
C ARG A 176 28.83 -19.10 -19.98
N TYR A 177 30.15 -19.12 -19.89
CA TYR A 177 30.83 -18.46 -18.77
C TYR A 177 30.89 -16.96 -19.04
N VAL A 178 30.40 -16.15 -18.12
CA VAL A 178 30.41 -14.69 -18.24
C VAL A 178 31.23 -14.13 -17.07
N PRO A 179 32.55 -13.93 -17.24
CA PRO A 179 33.37 -13.30 -16.20
C PRO A 179 32.94 -11.84 -16.01
N GLY A 180 33.00 -11.35 -14.77
CA GLY A 180 32.66 -9.97 -14.47
C GLY A 180 31.16 -9.62 -14.49
N ALA A 181 30.28 -10.62 -14.63
CA ALA A 181 28.84 -10.42 -14.82
C ALA A 181 28.13 -9.80 -13.60
N VAL A 182 28.57 -10.15 -12.39
CA VAL A 182 27.95 -9.69 -11.14
C VAL A 182 29.03 -9.15 -10.24
N ASN A 183 29.08 -7.84 -10.08
CA ASN A 183 30.02 -7.17 -9.19
C ASN A 183 31.48 -7.60 -9.43
N GLY A 184 31.84 -7.79 -10.71
CA GLY A 184 33.18 -8.23 -11.11
C GLY A 184 33.43 -9.74 -11.04
N LEU A 185 32.45 -10.54 -10.62
CA LEU A 185 32.54 -12.00 -10.48
C LEU A 185 31.81 -12.74 -11.62
N GLY A 186 32.24 -13.98 -11.89
CA GLY A 186 31.75 -14.78 -13.02
C GLY A 186 30.46 -15.55 -12.75
N VAL A 187 29.66 -15.80 -13.80
CA VAL A 187 28.43 -16.62 -13.72
C VAL A 187 28.32 -17.61 -14.89
N ALA A 188 27.46 -18.62 -14.73
CA ALA A 188 27.03 -19.54 -15.78
C ALA A 188 25.70 -19.04 -16.33
N ARG A 189 25.71 -18.58 -17.57
CA ARG A 189 24.53 -18.06 -18.26
C ARG A 189 23.90 -19.11 -19.16
N ALA A 190 22.62 -19.37 -18.92
CA ALA A 190 21.75 -20.00 -19.90
C ALA A 190 21.06 -18.90 -20.71
N ASP A 191 21.08 -19.03 -22.04
CA ASP A 191 20.45 -18.12 -22.98
C ASP A 191 19.07 -18.64 -23.45
N GLY A 192 18.67 -19.83 -23.00
CA GLY A 192 17.39 -20.45 -23.37
C GLY A 192 17.35 -20.89 -24.84
N MET A 193 18.46 -21.39 -25.38
CA MET A 193 18.61 -21.77 -26.79
C MET A 193 18.66 -23.29 -27.01
N ALA A 194 18.59 -23.71 -28.28
CA ALA A 194 18.82 -25.10 -28.71
C ALA A 194 20.22 -25.26 -29.34
N PRO A 195 20.96 -26.37 -29.09
CA PRO A 195 20.66 -27.43 -28.12
C PRO A 195 20.60 -26.89 -26.68
N PRO A 196 19.86 -27.56 -25.79
CA PRO A 196 19.64 -27.05 -24.45
C PRO A 196 20.93 -26.95 -23.64
N GLN A 197 21.04 -25.90 -22.82
CA GLN A 197 22.19 -25.69 -21.93
C GLN A 197 22.04 -26.48 -20.63
N GLY A 198 23.15 -26.86 -20.00
CA GLY A 198 23.12 -27.48 -18.68
C GLY A 198 24.44 -28.11 -18.26
N LEU A 199 24.57 -28.35 -16.95
CA LEU A 199 25.66 -29.09 -16.34
C LEU A 199 25.10 -30.16 -15.39
N ALA A 200 25.74 -31.32 -15.33
CA ALA A 200 25.44 -32.37 -14.36
C ALA A 200 26.71 -32.84 -13.65
N SER A 201 26.63 -33.10 -12.35
CA SER A 201 27.73 -33.70 -11.59
C SER A 201 28.09 -35.09 -12.14
N LEU A 202 29.37 -35.44 -12.11
CA LEU A 202 29.85 -36.77 -12.54
C LEU A 202 29.26 -37.91 -11.68
N GLY A 203 29.24 -37.72 -10.36
CA GLY A 203 28.66 -38.64 -9.38
C GLY A 203 27.34 -38.16 -8.79
N THR A 204 26.89 -38.85 -7.74
CA THR A 204 25.68 -38.50 -6.96
C THR A 204 26.06 -38.01 -5.56
N PRO A 205 25.25 -37.12 -4.95
CA PRO A 205 25.54 -36.56 -3.63
C PRO A 205 25.22 -37.51 -2.47
N GLY A 206 24.61 -38.68 -2.73
CA GLY A 206 24.18 -39.60 -1.68
C GLY A 206 22.92 -39.15 -0.93
N ILE A 207 22.12 -38.27 -1.54
CA ILE A 207 20.92 -37.71 -0.93
C ILE A 207 19.69 -38.43 -1.49
N ALA A 208 19.00 -39.21 -0.65
CA ALA A 208 17.81 -39.97 -1.03
C ALA A 208 16.71 -39.95 0.05
N GLY A 209 15.49 -40.28 -0.39
CA GLY A 209 14.29 -40.34 0.42
C GLY A 209 14.07 -39.06 1.20
N LYS A 210 13.92 -39.22 2.51
CA LYS A 210 13.67 -38.13 3.45
C LYS A 210 14.94 -37.61 4.15
N ALA A 211 16.13 -38.03 3.72
CA ALA A 211 17.39 -37.62 4.34
C ALA A 211 17.55 -36.09 4.28
N PRO A 212 17.71 -35.37 5.40
CA PRO A 212 17.66 -33.91 5.43
C PRO A 212 18.66 -33.26 4.47
N ARG A 213 18.32 -32.08 3.95
CA ARG A 213 19.18 -31.32 3.04
C ARG A 213 18.89 -29.83 3.07
N THR A 214 19.92 -29.04 2.77
CA THR A 214 19.83 -27.60 2.55
C THR A 214 20.61 -27.25 1.28
N THR A 215 20.03 -26.39 0.44
CA THR A 215 20.70 -25.88 -0.77
C THR A 215 20.64 -24.37 -0.80
N PHE A 216 21.73 -23.73 -1.21
CA PHE A 216 21.80 -22.29 -1.46
C PHE A 216 22.18 -22.03 -2.91
N LEU A 217 21.53 -21.05 -3.53
CA LEU A 217 21.78 -20.65 -4.91
C LEU A 217 21.88 -19.13 -5.03
N VAL A 218 22.90 -18.65 -5.73
CA VAL A 218 22.97 -17.26 -6.19
C VAL A 218 22.55 -17.22 -7.65
N VAL A 219 21.38 -16.68 -7.93
CA VAL A 219 20.72 -16.82 -9.25
C VAL A 219 19.97 -15.58 -9.70
N ALA A 220 19.89 -15.38 -11.02
CA ALA A 220 19.06 -14.35 -11.63
C ALA A 220 18.28 -14.92 -12.83
N ARG A 221 16.95 -14.79 -12.81
CA ARG A 221 16.14 -15.05 -14.01
C ARG A 221 16.18 -13.82 -14.92
N HIS A 222 16.31 -14.02 -16.22
CA HIS A 222 16.24 -12.90 -17.16
C HIS A 222 14.78 -12.54 -17.47
N PRO A 223 14.43 -11.24 -17.50
CA PRO A 223 13.04 -10.77 -17.58
C PRO A 223 12.33 -11.11 -18.90
N VAL A 224 13.08 -11.50 -19.93
CA VAL A 224 12.56 -11.85 -21.26
C VAL A 224 12.04 -13.30 -21.37
N SER A 225 12.15 -14.10 -20.31
CA SER A 225 11.77 -15.52 -20.36
C SER A 225 10.25 -15.73 -20.21
N GLN A 226 9.64 -16.49 -21.12
CA GLN A 226 8.33 -17.14 -20.89
C GLN A 226 8.47 -18.56 -20.29
N ASN A 227 9.69 -19.11 -20.27
CA ASN A 227 9.98 -20.45 -19.75
C ASN A 227 10.41 -20.40 -18.28
N ASN A 228 10.26 -21.55 -17.62
CA ASN A 228 10.78 -21.78 -16.27
C ASN A 228 12.31 -21.84 -16.30
N PHE A 229 12.95 -21.12 -15.40
CA PHE A 229 14.39 -21.17 -15.17
C PHE A 229 14.68 -22.17 -14.05
N TYR A 230 15.12 -23.38 -14.42
CA TYR A 230 15.47 -24.45 -13.47
C TYR A 230 16.92 -24.27 -13.02
N ALA A 231 17.12 -23.59 -11.90
CA ALA A 231 18.46 -23.26 -11.43
C ALA A 231 19.20 -24.49 -10.87
N LEU A 232 18.53 -25.28 -10.03
CA LEU A 232 19.07 -26.49 -9.41
C LEU A 232 18.03 -27.59 -9.43
N TYR A 233 18.47 -28.80 -9.72
CA TYR A 233 17.66 -30.01 -9.64
C TYR A 233 18.47 -31.16 -9.01
N LEU A 234 17.97 -31.67 -7.89
CA LEU A 234 18.44 -32.91 -7.26
C LEU A 234 17.40 -34.00 -7.46
N GLY A 235 17.82 -35.20 -7.83
CA GLY A 235 16.95 -36.37 -7.94
C GLY A 235 16.43 -36.69 -9.34
N SER A 236 15.22 -37.25 -9.40
CA SER A 236 14.63 -37.83 -10.61
C SER A 236 13.35 -37.10 -11.04
N ASP A 237 13.08 -37.06 -12.34
CA ASP A 237 11.80 -36.59 -12.91
C ASP A 237 10.86 -37.78 -13.24
N ALA A 238 11.16 -38.99 -12.74
CA ALA A 238 10.41 -40.20 -13.10
C ALA A 238 9.11 -40.39 -12.28
N GLY A 239 9.04 -39.88 -11.06
CA GLY A 239 7.87 -40.04 -10.18
C GLY A 239 7.64 -38.85 -9.26
N ASN A 240 6.46 -38.78 -8.63
CA ASN A 240 6.10 -37.66 -7.74
C ASN A 240 7.01 -37.60 -6.51
N ASN A 241 7.35 -36.39 -6.08
CA ASN A 241 8.21 -36.08 -4.94
C ASN A 241 9.64 -36.65 -5.00
N GLN A 242 10.10 -37.13 -6.17
CA GLN A 242 11.41 -37.78 -6.36
C GLN A 242 12.56 -36.80 -6.62
N ASP A 243 12.28 -35.51 -6.60
CA ASP A 243 13.21 -34.42 -6.78
C ASP A 243 13.18 -33.43 -5.63
N PHE A 244 14.16 -32.55 -5.64
CA PHE A 244 14.29 -31.39 -4.79
C PHE A 244 14.87 -30.28 -5.67
N SER A 245 14.02 -29.33 -6.07
CA SER A 245 14.36 -28.35 -7.10
C SER A 245 14.02 -26.92 -6.71
N ILE A 246 14.83 -25.98 -7.19
CA ILE A 246 14.57 -24.54 -7.12
C ILE A 246 14.41 -24.06 -8.56
N CYS A 247 13.25 -23.48 -8.87
CA CYS A 247 13.02 -22.89 -10.18
C CYS A 247 12.32 -21.53 -10.09
N GLU A 248 12.69 -20.64 -11.01
CA GLU A 248 12.07 -19.34 -11.19
C GLU A 248 11.12 -19.41 -12.39
N ARG A 249 9.83 -19.25 -12.12
CA ARG A 249 8.75 -19.26 -13.11
C ARG A 249 8.43 -17.82 -13.55
N PRO A 250 7.70 -17.63 -14.68
CA PRO A 250 7.20 -16.31 -15.09
C PRO A 250 6.51 -15.52 -13.98
N THR A 251 5.78 -16.20 -13.10
CA THR A 251 4.89 -15.59 -12.11
C THR A 251 5.22 -15.97 -10.67
N ALA A 252 6.27 -16.76 -10.44
CA ALA A 252 6.55 -17.31 -9.11
C ALA A 252 8.00 -17.74 -8.91
N THR A 253 8.47 -17.69 -7.67
CA THR A 253 9.61 -18.49 -7.21
C THR A 253 9.09 -19.80 -6.65
N SER A 254 9.62 -20.93 -7.12
CA SER A 254 9.12 -22.25 -6.79
C SER A 254 10.20 -23.08 -6.12
N PHE A 255 9.89 -23.56 -4.92
CA PHE A 255 10.62 -24.59 -4.21
C PHE A 255 9.83 -25.88 -4.33
N SER A 256 10.34 -26.82 -5.10
CA SER A 256 9.50 -27.86 -5.70
C SER A 256 10.01 -29.25 -5.38
N THR A 257 9.03 -30.12 -5.16
CA THR A 257 9.13 -31.51 -5.54
C THR A 257 8.00 -31.78 -6.53
N LYS A 258 8.19 -32.73 -7.45
CA LYS A 258 7.29 -32.99 -8.55
C LYS A 258 5.90 -33.33 -8.02
N ALA A 259 4.91 -32.55 -8.49
CA ALA A 259 3.51 -32.59 -8.07
C ALA A 259 3.23 -32.06 -6.65
N ASN A 260 4.22 -31.43 -6.01
CA ASN A 260 4.09 -30.84 -4.68
C ASN A 260 4.98 -29.59 -4.52
N ASP A 261 4.51 -28.45 -5.05
CA ASP A 261 5.30 -27.21 -5.12
C ASP A 261 4.96 -26.22 -3.99
N LEU A 262 5.96 -25.58 -3.39
CA LEU A 262 5.78 -24.30 -2.69
C LEU A 262 6.01 -23.18 -3.70
N ASP A 263 4.93 -22.72 -4.31
CA ASP A 263 4.92 -21.60 -5.23
C ASP A 263 4.65 -20.30 -4.48
N ILE A 264 5.63 -19.41 -4.54
CA ILE A 264 5.50 -18.03 -4.04
C ILE A 264 5.10 -17.20 -5.25
N THR A 265 3.83 -16.78 -5.32
CA THR A 265 3.21 -16.05 -6.46
C THR A 265 3.69 -14.60 -6.59
N VAL A 266 4.99 -14.40 -6.36
CA VAL A 266 5.76 -13.19 -6.61
C VAL A 266 7.12 -13.67 -7.12
N PRO A 267 7.48 -13.43 -8.39
CA PRO A 267 8.77 -13.84 -8.93
C PRO A 267 9.92 -13.14 -8.18
N SER A 268 11.13 -13.67 -8.30
CA SER A 268 12.29 -12.96 -7.75
C SER A 268 12.44 -11.58 -8.42
N PRO A 269 12.80 -10.52 -7.64
CA PRO A 269 13.10 -9.21 -8.20
C PRO A 269 14.19 -9.30 -9.28
N ALA A 270 14.21 -8.31 -10.18
CA ALA A 270 15.27 -8.19 -11.17
C ALA A 270 16.65 -8.13 -10.49
N GLY A 271 17.59 -8.95 -10.96
CA GLY A 271 18.92 -9.07 -10.38
C GLY A 271 19.18 -10.45 -9.76
N HIS A 272 20.36 -10.59 -9.15
CA HIS A 272 20.77 -11.83 -8.48
C HIS A 272 20.18 -11.90 -7.08
N ASN A 273 19.69 -13.09 -6.72
CA ASN A 273 19.07 -13.39 -5.45
C ASN A 273 19.74 -14.62 -4.83
N VAL A 274 19.78 -14.67 -3.50
CA VAL A 274 20.15 -15.88 -2.75
C VAL A 274 18.88 -16.66 -2.43
N LEU A 275 18.67 -17.79 -3.11
CA LEU A 275 17.56 -18.70 -2.86
C LEU A 275 18.02 -19.87 -1.98
N THR A 276 17.30 -20.11 -0.89
CA THR A 276 17.57 -21.23 0.03
C THR A 276 16.38 -22.18 0.03
N PHE A 277 16.62 -23.48 -0.15
CA PHE A 277 15.62 -24.53 0.07
C PHE A 277 16.14 -25.49 1.14
N ILE A 278 15.34 -25.72 2.16
CA ILE A 278 15.65 -26.62 3.27
C ILE A 278 14.55 -27.65 3.45
N SER A 279 14.93 -28.82 3.94
CA SER A 279 14.05 -29.92 4.37
C SER A 279 14.52 -30.48 5.70
N GLY A 280 13.66 -31.20 6.41
CA GLY A 280 14.01 -31.78 7.71
C GLY A 280 13.98 -30.75 8.84
N LEU A 281 13.14 -29.72 8.72
CA LEU A 281 13.02 -28.65 9.73
C LEU A 281 12.52 -29.20 11.05
N ASN A 282 13.12 -28.77 12.17
CA ASN A 282 12.75 -29.21 13.53
C ASN A 282 12.64 -30.74 13.64
N ASP A 283 13.62 -31.44 13.05
CA ASP A 283 13.68 -32.91 12.97
C ASP A 283 12.46 -33.57 12.29
N THR A 284 11.67 -32.79 11.54
CA THR A 284 10.50 -33.26 10.80
C THR A 284 10.87 -33.52 9.34
N PRO A 285 11.03 -34.78 8.89
CA PRO A 285 11.68 -35.08 7.62
C PRO A 285 11.00 -34.50 6.38
N ASP A 286 9.67 -34.34 6.41
CA ASP A 286 8.88 -33.84 5.28
C ASP A 286 8.64 -32.31 5.32
N ALA A 287 9.00 -31.64 6.41
CA ALA A 287 8.86 -30.20 6.53
C ALA A 287 9.98 -29.49 5.75
N GLY A 288 9.61 -28.56 4.88
CA GLY A 288 10.55 -27.73 4.14
C GLY A 288 10.18 -26.26 4.13
N ALA A 289 11.17 -25.42 3.83
CA ALA A 289 11.02 -23.97 3.73
C ALA A 289 11.84 -23.39 2.58
N GLY A 290 11.27 -22.37 1.95
CA GLY A 290 11.92 -21.58 0.92
C GLY A 290 12.26 -20.19 1.45
N TYR A 291 13.48 -19.72 1.17
CA TYR A 291 13.94 -18.37 1.53
C TYR A 291 14.48 -17.64 0.31
N ARG A 292 14.42 -16.31 0.36
CA ARG A 292 15.05 -15.40 -0.62
C ARG A 292 15.76 -14.26 0.10
N ASN A 293 17.03 -14.06 -0.20
CA ASN A 293 17.88 -12.99 0.33
C ASN A 293 17.81 -12.93 1.86
N GLY A 294 17.88 -14.10 2.46
CA GLY A 294 17.62 -14.28 3.88
C GLY A 294 16.16 -14.59 4.16
N THR A 295 15.18 -13.83 3.68
CA THR A 295 13.79 -13.84 4.18
C THR A 295 13.03 -15.14 3.89
N LEU A 296 12.27 -15.62 4.89
CA LEU A 296 11.38 -16.77 4.74
C LEU A 296 10.23 -16.40 3.80
N LEU A 297 10.12 -17.10 2.67
CA LEU A 297 9.01 -16.92 1.76
C LEU A 297 7.81 -17.80 2.11
N GLY A 298 8.08 -19.00 2.63
CA GLY A 298 7.02 -19.90 3.06
C GLY A 298 7.55 -21.26 3.51
N THR A 299 6.65 -22.04 4.12
CA THR A 299 6.90 -23.41 4.56
C THR A 299 5.85 -24.34 3.96
N LYS A 300 6.22 -25.60 3.72
CA LYS A 300 5.30 -26.63 3.22
C LYS A 300 5.76 -28.03 3.63
N THR A 301 4.83 -28.98 3.65
CA THR A 301 5.13 -30.41 3.80
C THR A 301 5.19 -31.08 2.43
N PHE A 302 6.36 -31.62 2.05
CA PHE A 302 6.65 -32.02 0.67
C PHE A 302 6.59 -33.53 0.39
N ALA A 303 6.35 -34.37 1.41
CA ALA A 303 6.32 -35.83 1.31
C ALA A 303 7.53 -36.38 0.51
N PHE A 304 8.75 -35.99 0.93
CA PHE A 304 9.97 -36.21 0.16
C PHE A 304 10.22 -37.70 -0.08
N ALA A 305 10.48 -38.04 -1.34
CA ALA A 305 10.88 -39.37 -1.78
C ALA A 305 12.04 -39.27 -2.79
N THR A 306 12.96 -38.33 -2.55
CA THR A 306 14.03 -37.96 -3.47
C THR A 306 14.86 -39.16 -3.88
N VAL A 307 15.21 -39.30 -5.15
CA VAL A 307 16.10 -40.37 -5.62
C VAL A 307 17.54 -39.85 -5.60
N ASP A 308 18.52 -40.66 -5.18
CA ASP A 308 19.92 -40.25 -5.30
C ASP A 308 20.33 -40.22 -6.78
N ALA A 309 20.70 -39.05 -7.27
CA ALA A 309 21.00 -38.80 -8.68
C ALA A 309 21.94 -37.61 -8.82
N PRO A 310 22.59 -37.43 -9.98
CA PRO A 310 23.45 -36.28 -10.22
C PRO A 310 22.76 -34.94 -9.96
N ILE A 311 23.52 -34.00 -9.40
CA ILE A 311 23.14 -32.60 -9.27
C ILE A 311 23.11 -32.01 -10.66
N ARG A 312 22.00 -31.34 -11.03
CA ARG A 312 21.88 -30.65 -12.32
C ARG A 312 21.72 -29.16 -12.09
N LEU A 313 22.51 -28.38 -12.83
CA LEU A 313 22.42 -26.92 -12.86
C LEU A 313 21.87 -26.48 -14.20
N LEU A 314 20.96 -25.50 -14.19
CA LEU A 314 20.36 -24.93 -15.40
C LEU A 314 19.52 -25.93 -16.22
N HIS A 315 19.10 -27.06 -15.64
CA HIS A 315 18.18 -27.98 -16.31
C HIS A 315 17.56 -29.05 -15.41
N ARG A 316 16.53 -29.72 -15.96
CA ARG A 316 15.93 -30.95 -15.43
C ARG A 316 16.43 -32.23 -16.15
N PRO A 317 16.22 -33.44 -15.61
CA PRO A 317 16.68 -34.70 -16.19
C PRO A 317 16.06 -35.14 -17.54
N ASN A 318 14.85 -34.69 -17.92
CA ASN A 318 14.16 -35.14 -19.15
C ASN A 318 14.54 -34.30 -20.39
N THR A 319 14.71 -34.95 -21.55
CA THR A 319 15.63 -34.56 -22.63
C THR A 319 15.03 -33.84 -23.86
N ALA A 320 13.72 -33.60 -23.96
CA ALA A 320 13.17 -32.93 -25.16
C ALA A 320 12.22 -31.73 -24.91
N ALA A 321 11.46 -31.71 -23.81
CA ALA A 321 10.36 -30.75 -23.66
C ALA A 321 10.63 -29.56 -22.72
N ASN A 322 11.60 -29.64 -21.79
CA ASN A 322 11.90 -28.50 -20.91
C ASN A 322 13.41 -28.23 -20.85
N PHE A 323 13.86 -27.28 -21.66
CA PHE A 323 15.11 -26.59 -21.43
C PHE A 323 14.88 -25.42 -20.47
N SER A 324 15.88 -25.07 -19.66
CA SER A 324 15.76 -23.94 -18.75
C SER A 324 15.65 -22.64 -19.55
N GLY A 325 14.76 -21.75 -19.14
CA GLY A 325 14.70 -20.39 -19.67
C GLY A 325 16.00 -19.61 -19.43
N PRO A 326 16.16 -18.42 -20.03
CA PRO A 326 17.36 -17.61 -19.83
C PRO A 326 17.51 -17.14 -18.37
N GLY A 327 18.74 -17.21 -17.88
CA GLY A 327 19.10 -16.84 -16.52
C GLY A 327 20.52 -17.23 -16.17
N ASP A 328 20.97 -16.78 -15.01
CA ASP A 328 22.33 -16.92 -14.50
C ASP A 328 22.32 -17.75 -13.21
N VAL A 329 23.27 -18.71 -13.10
CA VAL A 329 23.69 -19.34 -11.84
C VAL A 329 25.10 -18.87 -11.54
N ALA A 330 25.30 -18.26 -10.39
CA ALA A 330 26.56 -17.67 -9.96
C ALA A 330 27.28 -18.52 -8.91
N GLU A 331 26.54 -19.12 -7.98
CA GLU A 331 27.10 -20.00 -6.96
C GLU A 331 26.04 -20.98 -6.45
N ALA A 332 26.44 -22.22 -6.15
CA ALA A 332 25.55 -23.25 -5.63
C ALA A 332 26.23 -24.08 -4.54
N LEU A 333 25.60 -24.19 -3.37
CA LEU A 333 26.04 -25.01 -2.24
C LEU A 333 24.96 -26.06 -1.90
N VAL A 334 25.38 -27.31 -1.68
CA VAL A 334 24.49 -28.43 -1.33
C VAL A 334 24.99 -29.14 -0.08
N PHE A 335 24.13 -29.22 0.93
CA PHE A 335 24.37 -29.91 2.20
C PHE A 335 23.43 -31.11 2.33
N ASN A 336 23.91 -32.21 2.92
CA ASN A 336 23.13 -33.41 3.25
C ASN A 336 22.61 -33.42 4.69
N TYR A 337 22.44 -32.24 5.27
CA TYR A 337 21.85 -32.06 6.59
C TYR A 337 21.05 -30.76 6.61
N THR A 338 20.14 -30.65 7.58
CA THR A 338 19.39 -29.43 7.86
C THR A 338 20.31 -28.45 8.56
N LEU A 339 20.65 -27.32 7.94
CA LEU A 339 21.36 -26.26 8.65
C LEU A 339 20.47 -25.68 9.76
N SER A 340 21.07 -25.32 10.90
CA SER A 340 20.40 -24.51 11.91
C SER A 340 20.03 -23.14 11.34
N ASP A 341 19.07 -22.43 11.94
CA ASP A 341 18.72 -21.08 11.49
C ASP A 341 19.91 -20.12 11.54
N THR A 342 20.77 -20.27 12.55
CA THR A 342 22.00 -19.49 12.70
C THR A 342 22.99 -19.79 11.57
N ASP A 343 23.28 -21.07 11.31
CA ASP A 343 24.24 -21.45 10.28
C ASP A 343 23.71 -21.11 8.87
N ARG A 344 22.41 -21.32 8.65
CA ARG A 344 21.73 -20.94 7.39
C ARG A 344 21.87 -19.44 7.15
N ALA A 345 21.55 -18.62 8.16
CA ALA A 345 21.66 -17.17 8.06
C ALA A 345 23.12 -16.73 7.82
N ALA A 346 24.10 -17.41 8.42
CA ALA A 346 25.51 -17.12 8.19
C ALA A 346 25.95 -17.44 6.75
N VAL A 347 25.47 -18.54 6.15
CA VAL A 347 25.74 -18.87 4.74
C VAL A 347 25.04 -17.89 3.80
N GLU A 348 23.79 -17.51 4.08
CA GLU A 348 23.08 -16.48 3.32
C GLU A 348 23.82 -15.15 3.37
N ALA A 349 24.26 -14.71 4.56
CA ALA A 349 25.04 -13.50 4.74
C ALA A 349 26.37 -13.55 3.98
N TYR A 350 27.08 -14.69 4.02
CA TYR A 350 28.29 -14.89 3.22
C TYR A 350 28.03 -14.68 1.72
N LEU A 351 26.99 -15.33 1.17
CA LEU A 351 26.65 -15.23 -0.25
C LEU A 351 26.21 -13.81 -0.61
N MET A 352 25.38 -13.20 0.23
CA MET A 352 24.88 -11.85 0.01
C MET A 352 25.99 -10.81 0.08
N GLN A 353 26.93 -10.96 1.01
CA GLN A 353 28.13 -10.13 1.06
C GLN A 353 29.01 -10.32 -0.16
N LYS A 354 29.35 -11.58 -0.49
CA LYS A 354 30.26 -11.92 -1.60
C LYS A 354 29.75 -11.37 -2.94
N TRP A 355 28.46 -11.51 -3.18
CA TRP A 355 27.82 -11.12 -4.43
C TRP A 355 27.16 -9.74 -4.37
N GLN A 356 27.31 -9.00 -3.26
CA GLN A 356 26.67 -7.71 -2.99
C GLN A 356 25.16 -7.70 -3.28
N ILE A 357 24.48 -8.73 -2.78
CA ILE A 357 23.02 -8.89 -2.87
C ILE A 357 22.41 -8.32 -1.58
N ALA A 358 21.46 -7.40 -1.72
CA ALA A 358 20.81 -6.76 -0.58
C ALA A 358 20.03 -7.77 0.27
N ALA A 359 20.17 -7.70 1.60
CA ALA A 359 19.44 -8.51 2.57
C ALA A 359 18.03 -8.00 2.80
N GLN A 360 17.03 -8.88 2.93
CA GLN A 360 15.63 -8.54 3.24
C GLN A 360 15.27 -8.77 4.73
N ARG A 361 16.24 -8.99 5.62
CA ARG A 361 16.00 -9.72 6.89
C ARG A 361 15.70 -8.92 8.15
N ASP A 362 16.05 -7.65 8.31
CA ASP A 362 15.84 -6.96 9.59
C ASP A 362 15.16 -5.60 9.37
N GLU A 363 14.06 -5.36 10.10
CA GLU A 363 13.51 -4.01 10.23
C GLU A 363 14.51 -3.17 11.04
N THR A 364 14.98 -2.07 10.47
CA THR A 364 15.76 -1.05 11.22
C THR A 364 14.79 0.00 11.73
N LEU A 365 14.91 0.43 12.99
CA LEU A 365 14.02 1.46 13.56
C LEU A 365 14.69 2.84 13.53
N LEU A 366 13.98 3.83 13.00
CA LEU A 366 14.24 5.25 13.21
C LEU A 366 13.18 5.81 14.15
N SER A 367 13.62 6.28 15.32
CA SER A 367 12.76 6.97 16.29
C SER A 367 12.80 8.48 16.06
N LEU A 368 11.61 9.08 15.91
CA LEU A 368 11.40 10.51 15.80
C LEU A 368 10.66 10.98 17.05
N ARG A 369 11.33 11.72 17.92
CA ARG A 369 10.78 12.14 19.22
C ARG A 369 10.67 13.64 19.31
N ASN A 370 9.51 14.15 19.71
CA ASN A 370 9.36 15.57 20.02
C ASN A 370 8.68 15.75 21.36
N ASP A 371 9.46 16.12 22.37
CA ASP A 371 8.96 16.35 23.73
C ASP A 371 8.44 17.78 23.96
N ASN A 372 8.62 18.69 23.00
CA ASN A 372 8.19 20.08 23.12
C ASN A 372 6.99 20.36 22.19
N PRO A 373 5.76 20.53 22.73
CA PRO A 373 4.57 20.79 21.92
C PRO A 373 4.56 22.16 21.22
N ALA A 374 5.45 23.08 21.60
CA ALA A 374 5.60 24.39 20.95
C ALA A 374 6.63 24.40 19.81
N ALA A 375 7.36 23.30 19.61
CA ALA A 375 8.37 23.16 18.57
C ALA A 375 7.96 22.11 17.53
N GLU A 376 8.51 22.22 16.32
CA GLU A 376 8.30 21.25 15.26
C GLU A 376 9.61 20.52 14.93
N LEU A 377 9.54 19.20 14.82
CA LEU A 377 10.59 18.39 14.18
C LEU A 377 10.20 18.16 12.72
N ALA A 378 10.81 18.92 11.82
CA ALA A 378 10.55 18.88 10.38
C ALA A 378 11.63 18.08 9.65
N VAL A 379 11.24 17.06 8.90
CA VAL A 379 12.11 16.24 8.04
C VAL A 379 11.69 16.45 6.59
N ALA A 380 12.32 17.44 5.94
CA ALA A 380 12.17 17.70 4.51
C ALA A 380 13.10 16.83 3.64
N ALA A 381 14.08 16.16 4.27
CA ALA A 381 14.85 15.08 3.65
C ALA A 381 13.95 13.88 3.32
N GLY A 382 14.34 13.08 2.33
CA GLY A 382 13.65 11.82 2.04
C GLY A 382 13.83 10.83 3.19
N VAL A 383 12.78 10.12 3.58
CA VAL A 383 12.83 9.05 4.58
C VAL A 383 12.69 7.73 3.84
N ALA A 384 13.77 6.95 3.77
CA ALA A 384 13.82 5.79 2.89
C ALA A 384 14.50 4.59 3.54
N ASP A 385 14.12 3.41 3.06
CA ASP A 385 14.84 2.16 3.34
C ASP A 385 16.34 2.30 3.04
N ALA A 386 17.17 1.54 3.75
CA ALA A 386 18.61 1.53 3.59
C ALA A 386 19.10 0.12 3.25
N TYR A 387 19.92 -0.04 2.21
CA TYR A 387 20.66 -1.29 1.95
C TYR A 387 19.80 -2.59 1.91
N GLY A 388 18.52 -2.49 1.53
CA GLY A 388 17.58 -3.62 1.48
C GLY A 388 16.82 -3.92 2.77
N THR A 389 17.10 -3.20 3.87
CA THR A 389 16.33 -3.30 5.12
C THR A 389 15.02 -2.52 5.03
N HIS A 390 13.99 -3.03 5.71
CA HIS A 390 12.73 -2.29 5.88
C HIS A 390 12.93 -1.24 6.98
N LEU A 391 12.76 0.04 6.69
CA LEU A 391 12.83 1.09 7.70
C LEU A 391 11.49 1.17 8.44
N ALA A 392 11.47 0.77 9.70
CA ALA A 392 10.38 1.04 10.63
C ALA A 392 10.54 2.44 11.23
N LEU A 393 9.42 3.11 11.49
CA LEU A 393 9.37 4.44 12.08
C LEU A 393 8.58 4.43 13.39
N ALA A 394 9.08 5.15 14.40
CA ALA A 394 8.33 5.43 15.62
C ALA A 394 8.28 6.93 15.90
N LYS A 395 7.08 7.51 15.92
CA LYS A 395 6.82 8.85 16.42
C LYS A 395 6.47 8.80 17.91
N SER A 396 7.16 9.58 18.74
CA SER A 396 6.87 9.71 20.18
C SER A 396 6.93 11.17 20.68
N GLY A 397 6.45 11.39 21.91
CA GLY A 397 6.36 12.70 22.55
C GLY A 397 5.17 13.56 22.07
N PRO A 398 4.71 14.54 22.88
CA PRO A 398 3.51 15.31 22.61
C PRO A 398 3.64 16.31 21.45
N GLY A 399 4.85 16.70 21.05
CA GLY A 399 5.06 17.66 19.96
C GLY A 399 4.97 17.03 18.57
N ASP A 400 4.80 17.88 17.57
CA ASP A 400 4.54 17.46 16.19
C ASP A 400 5.82 17.03 15.48
N VAL A 401 5.69 16.04 14.59
CA VAL A 401 6.70 15.70 13.58
C VAL A 401 6.08 15.82 12.20
N THR A 402 6.81 16.45 11.28
CA THR A 402 6.40 16.59 9.88
C THR A 402 7.41 15.91 8.96
N LEU A 403 6.96 14.98 8.13
CA LEU A 403 7.72 14.39 7.04
C LEU A 403 7.27 15.05 5.73
N GLY A 404 8.11 15.92 5.17
CA GLY A 404 7.82 16.69 3.95
C GLY A 404 8.63 16.26 2.72
N GLY A 405 9.61 15.36 2.90
CA GLY A 405 10.39 14.76 1.82
C GLY A 405 9.77 13.48 1.26
N PRO A 406 10.41 12.86 0.23
CA PRO A 406 9.97 11.58 -0.30
C PRO A 406 9.81 10.49 0.77
N LEU A 407 8.67 9.78 0.75
CA LEU A 407 8.36 8.68 1.67
C LEU A 407 8.68 7.34 1.01
N GLY A 408 9.86 6.79 1.30
CA GLY A 408 10.36 5.52 0.76
C GLY A 408 10.58 4.43 1.81
N PHE A 409 10.09 4.60 3.03
CA PHE A 409 10.18 3.58 4.08
C PHE A 409 9.10 2.50 3.87
N THR A 410 9.44 1.24 4.17
CA THR A 410 8.53 0.11 3.97
C THR A 410 8.25 -0.71 5.23
N GLY A 411 8.95 -0.43 6.33
CA GLY A 411 8.70 -1.05 7.64
C GLY A 411 7.48 -0.46 8.35
N SER A 412 7.13 -1.05 9.51
CA SER A 412 5.97 -0.62 10.29
C SER A 412 6.09 0.83 10.80
N LEU A 413 4.95 1.52 10.94
CA LEU A 413 4.87 2.86 11.52
C LEU A 413 4.12 2.82 12.86
N LEU A 414 4.76 3.27 13.92
CA LEU A 414 4.16 3.49 15.23
C LEU A 414 4.00 5.00 15.47
N ILE A 415 2.78 5.47 15.74
CA ILE A 415 2.51 6.82 16.21
C ILE A 415 2.05 6.71 17.66
N GLN A 416 3.01 6.85 18.57
CA GLN A 416 2.73 6.62 19.97
C GLN A 416 2.01 7.79 20.63
N ASP A 417 2.41 9.02 20.30
CA ASP A 417 1.88 10.23 20.90
C ASP A 417 2.03 11.43 19.95
N GLY A 418 1.20 12.45 20.18
CA GLY A 418 1.14 13.66 19.39
C GLY A 418 0.67 13.42 17.95
N LEU A 419 1.10 14.32 17.07
CA LEU A 419 0.74 14.32 15.66
C LEU A 419 1.94 13.93 14.79
N LEU A 420 1.75 12.98 13.88
CA LEU A 420 2.65 12.76 12.75
C LEU A 420 2.00 13.33 11.48
N THR A 421 2.69 14.26 10.83
CA THR A 421 2.25 14.90 9.60
C THR A 421 3.02 14.33 8.42
N LEU A 422 2.29 13.87 7.41
CA LEU A 422 2.80 13.55 6.08
C LEU A 422 2.42 14.71 5.17
N ASP A 423 3.39 15.58 4.88
CA ASP A 423 3.23 16.73 3.99
C ASP A 423 3.69 16.34 2.59
N LEU A 424 2.74 16.23 1.65
CA LEU A 424 3.04 15.91 0.26
C LEU A 424 2.78 17.15 -0.59
N PRO A 425 3.83 17.88 -1.00
CA PRO A 425 3.72 19.00 -1.92
C PRO A 425 3.06 18.63 -3.26
N ALA A 426 2.63 19.65 -4.00
CA ALA A 426 2.07 19.46 -5.35
C ALA A 426 3.02 18.67 -6.26
N GLY A 427 2.47 17.67 -6.96
CA GLY A 427 3.24 16.78 -7.84
C GLY A 427 3.95 15.61 -7.13
N GLN A 428 3.86 15.50 -5.80
CA GLN A 428 4.33 14.33 -5.07
C GLN A 428 3.16 13.40 -4.73
N ASN A 429 3.23 12.16 -5.21
CA ASN A 429 2.28 11.11 -4.85
C ASN A 429 3.03 9.98 -4.14
N ALA A 430 2.46 9.44 -3.07
CA ALA A 430 3.05 8.32 -2.33
C ALA A 430 2.05 7.20 -2.07
N VAL A 431 2.55 5.97 -2.09
CA VAL A 431 1.84 4.78 -1.60
C VAL A 431 2.57 4.26 -0.38
N MET A 432 1.95 4.40 0.79
CA MET A 432 2.51 3.91 2.03
C MET A 432 2.02 2.48 2.27
N SER A 433 2.95 1.53 2.19
CA SER A 433 2.71 0.10 2.44
C SER A 433 3.06 -0.33 3.86
N ALA A 434 3.32 0.63 4.75
CA ALA A 434 3.50 0.40 6.18
C ALA A 434 2.15 0.19 6.88
N THR A 435 2.10 -0.74 7.84
CA THR A 435 1.00 -0.80 8.81
C THR A 435 1.20 0.29 9.86
N VAL A 436 0.15 1.06 10.17
CA VAL A 436 0.18 2.14 11.18
C VAL A 436 -0.44 1.68 12.49
N SER A 437 0.23 1.92 13.60
CA SER A 437 -0.20 1.53 14.95
C SER A 437 -0.05 2.66 15.96
N GLY A 438 -0.61 2.49 17.16
CA GLY A 438 -0.48 3.43 18.27
C GLY A 438 -1.67 4.40 18.43
N PRO A 439 -1.72 5.13 19.56
CA PRO A 439 -2.83 6.02 19.89
C PRO A 439 -2.65 7.46 19.39
N GLY A 440 -1.51 7.80 18.78
CA GLY A 440 -1.28 9.12 18.18
C GLY A 440 -2.02 9.33 16.86
N THR A 441 -2.06 10.59 16.40
CA THR A 441 -2.85 11.00 15.23
C THR A 441 -1.98 11.05 13.97
N LEU A 442 -2.53 10.61 12.84
CA LEU A 442 -1.94 10.78 11.52
C LEU A 442 -2.57 11.99 10.82
N ARG A 443 -1.75 12.90 10.30
CA ARG A 443 -2.19 14.00 9.45
C ARG A 443 -1.65 13.87 8.04
N LYS A 444 -2.52 13.99 7.03
CA LYS A 444 -2.16 14.23 5.63
C LYS A 444 -2.36 15.72 5.32
N THR A 445 -1.31 16.36 4.80
CA THR A 445 -1.35 17.74 4.30
C THR A 445 -0.59 17.87 2.98
N GLY A 446 -0.55 19.08 2.41
CA GLY A 446 0.03 19.34 1.10
C GLY A 446 -0.86 18.86 -0.05
N ALA A 447 -0.68 19.46 -1.23
CA ALA A 447 -1.57 19.26 -2.38
C ALA A 447 -1.44 17.89 -3.10
N GLY A 448 -0.38 17.13 -2.81
CA GLY A 448 -0.12 15.81 -3.40
C GLY A 448 -1.00 14.70 -2.84
N ASP A 449 -0.95 13.52 -3.45
CA ASP A 449 -1.82 12.39 -3.12
C ASP A 449 -1.12 11.33 -2.26
N LEU A 450 -1.81 10.78 -1.25
CA LEU A 450 -1.30 9.69 -0.41
C LEU A 450 -2.27 8.51 -0.42
N ALA A 451 -1.77 7.29 -0.65
CA ALA A 451 -2.54 6.07 -0.45
C ALA A 451 -2.04 5.29 0.78
N LEU A 452 -2.95 4.95 1.70
CA LEU A 452 -2.68 4.03 2.81
C LEU A 452 -3.05 2.60 2.37
N ALA A 453 -2.06 1.83 1.95
CA ALA A 453 -2.29 0.58 1.20
C ALA A 453 -2.70 -0.61 2.09
N ARG A 454 -2.50 -0.54 3.41
CA ARG A 454 -2.71 -1.68 4.32
C ARG A 454 -3.65 -1.34 5.48
N PRO A 455 -4.50 -2.31 5.91
CA PRO A 455 -5.25 -2.19 7.16
C PRO A 455 -4.32 -1.93 8.34
N SER A 456 -4.73 -1.00 9.19
CA SER A 456 -3.88 -0.43 10.24
C SER A 456 -4.68 -0.28 11.55
N PRO A 457 -4.14 -0.69 12.73
CA PRO A 457 -4.89 -0.67 13.99
C PRO A 457 -4.78 0.63 14.81
N TYR A 458 -4.13 1.69 14.32
CA TYR A 458 -3.99 2.94 15.07
C TYR A 458 -5.34 3.57 15.46
N SER A 459 -5.38 4.20 16.64
CA SER A 459 -6.61 4.65 17.28
C SER A 459 -6.73 6.16 17.45
N GLY A 460 -5.65 6.93 17.25
CA GLY A 460 -5.69 8.40 17.43
C GLY A 460 -6.51 9.14 16.39
N GLY A 461 -6.76 8.51 15.25
CA GLY A 461 -7.55 9.07 14.16
C GLY A 461 -6.69 9.64 13.03
N THR A 462 -7.39 10.09 11.99
CA THR A 462 -6.79 10.59 10.75
C THR A 462 -7.31 12.00 10.45
N LEU A 463 -6.42 12.94 10.20
CA LEU A 463 -6.73 14.31 9.83
C LEU A 463 -6.27 14.57 8.38
N ILE A 464 -7.17 15.05 7.53
CA ILE A 464 -6.90 15.34 6.12
C ILE A 464 -7.09 16.84 5.92
N GLN A 465 -5.98 17.57 5.72
CA GLN A 465 -5.96 19.04 5.59
C GLN A 465 -5.52 19.54 4.20
N GLY A 466 -5.11 18.62 3.31
CA GLY A 466 -4.69 18.98 1.97
C GLY A 466 -4.52 17.77 1.06
N GLY A 467 -4.80 17.95 -0.23
CA GLY A 467 -4.68 16.90 -1.25
C GLY A 467 -5.68 15.77 -1.03
N THR A 468 -5.46 14.63 -1.69
CA THR A 468 -6.33 13.46 -1.56
C THR A 468 -5.66 12.36 -0.76
N LEU A 469 -6.36 11.83 0.25
CA LEU A 469 -6.03 10.57 0.91
C LEU A 469 -6.86 9.44 0.31
N TYR A 470 -6.20 8.40 -0.19
CA TYR A 470 -6.86 7.18 -0.67
C TYR A 470 -6.87 6.11 0.42
N ALA A 471 -8.06 5.62 0.75
CA ALA A 471 -8.23 4.45 1.60
C ALA A 471 -7.98 3.17 0.78
N GLY A 472 -6.75 2.66 0.82
CA GLY A 472 -6.32 1.56 -0.04
C GLY A 472 -7.02 0.23 0.24
N GLN A 473 -7.44 -0.04 1.50
CA GLN A 473 -8.18 -1.24 1.93
C GLN A 473 -9.15 -0.89 3.07
N ASN A 474 -10.13 -1.77 3.34
CA ASN A 474 -10.97 -1.64 4.54
C ASN A 474 -10.08 -1.69 5.79
N GLY A 475 -10.22 -0.72 6.69
CA GLY A 475 -9.39 -0.59 7.89
C GLY A 475 -8.05 0.13 7.67
N SER A 476 -7.75 0.64 6.47
CA SER A 476 -6.53 1.44 6.24
C SER A 476 -6.47 2.74 7.04
N LEU A 477 -7.62 3.28 7.44
CA LEU A 477 -7.75 4.56 8.15
C LEU A 477 -7.69 4.43 9.68
N GLY A 478 -7.32 3.25 10.20
CA GLY A 478 -7.34 3.02 11.65
C GLY A 478 -8.73 2.69 12.18
N ILE A 479 -8.85 2.68 13.50
CA ILE A 479 -10.12 2.53 14.22
C ILE A 479 -10.63 3.86 14.81
N GLY A 480 -9.82 4.92 14.75
CA GLY A 480 -10.16 6.26 15.25
C GLY A 480 -11.05 7.06 14.29
N PRO A 481 -11.45 8.29 14.67
CA PRO A 481 -12.21 9.18 13.79
C PRO A 481 -11.38 9.65 12.60
N VAL A 482 -12.05 10.04 11.51
CA VAL A 482 -11.44 10.71 10.37
C VAL A 482 -12.04 12.11 10.25
N SER A 483 -11.20 13.13 10.19
CA SER A 483 -11.62 14.51 9.98
C SER A 483 -11.04 15.04 8.68
N ILE A 484 -11.89 15.56 7.81
CA ILE A 484 -11.52 16.18 6.54
C ILE A 484 -11.78 17.67 6.67
N ALA A 485 -10.71 18.45 6.72
CA ALA A 485 -10.78 19.90 6.73
C ALA A 485 -10.85 20.45 5.31
N ASN A 486 -11.21 21.74 5.19
CA ASN A 486 -11.26 22.41 3.90
C ASN A 486 -9.92 22.29 3.13
N GLY A 487 -9.99 21.93 1.85
CA GLY A 487 -8.84 21.66 0.98
C GLY A 487 -8.35 20.20 0.99
N GLY A 488 -8.86 19.35 1.89
CA GLY A 488 -8.60 17.92 1.93
C GLY A 488 -9.70 17.08 1.29
N ALA A 489 -9.37 15.87 0.83
CA ALA A 489 -10.36 14.88 0.40
C ALA A 489 -10.01 13.46 0.84
N LEU A 490 -11.03 12.67 1.16
CA LEU A 490 -10.96 11.23 1.32
C LEU A 490 -11.59 10.54 0.11
N ASP A 491 -10.81 9.74 -0.61
CA ASP A 491 -11.30 8.90 -1.71
C ASP A 491 -11.23 7.42 -1.34
N ILE A 492 -12.33 6.71 -1.57
CA ILE A 492 -12.45 5.27 -1.32
C ILE A 492 -12.41 4.43 -2.62
N ALA A 493 -12.07 5.06 -3.75
CA ALA A 493 -11.86 4.39 -5.02
C ALA A 493 -10.55 3.59 -5.08
N ASN A 494 -10.37 2.88 -6.19
CA ASN A 494 -9.09 2.27 -6.53
C ASN A 494 -8.05 3.40 -6.69
N ALA A 495 -7.04 3.38 -5.81
CA ALA A 495 -5.90 4.29 -5.81
C ALA A 495 -5.27 4.50 -7.21
N PRO A 496 -4.40 5.51 -7.41
CA PRO A 496 -3.46 5.51 -8.52
C PRO A 496 -2.74 4.13 -8.59
N ALA A 497 -2.47 3.67 -9.81
CA ALA A 497 -2.26 2.28 -10.28
C ALA A 497 -1.23 1.37 -9.55
N THR A 498 -0.75 1.73 -8.36
CA THR A 498 0.28 1.03 -7.58
C THR A 498 -0.13 0.59 -6.17
N ALA A 499 -1.34 0.90 -5.68
CA ALA A 499 -1.83 0.37 -4.39
C ALA A 499 -2.79 -0.82 -4.60
N PHE A 500 -2.60 -1.88 -3.79
CA PHE A 500 -3.50 -3.03 -3.78
C PHE A 500 -4.88 -2.63 -3.20
N PRO A 501 -5.99 -2.94 -3.89
CA PRO A 501 -7.30 -2.32 -3.68
C PRO A 501 -8.08 -2.86 -2.47
N VAL A 502 -9.05 -2.05 -1.99
CA VAL A 502 -10.20 -2.51 -1.21
C VAL A 502 -10.93 -3.49 -2.12
N THR A 503 -11.20 -4.71 -1.65
CA THR A 503 -11.95 -5.70 -2.43
C THR A 503 -13.19 -5.05 -3.06
N ALA A 504 -13.27 -5.13 -4.39
CA ALA A 504 -14.28 -4.50 -5.20
C ALA A 504 -15.71 -4.74 -4.66
N GLY A 505 -16.48 -3.66 -4.50
CA GLY A 505 -17.92 -3.70 -4.21
C GLY A 505 -18.35 -3.74 -2.73
N THR A 506 -17.42 -3.69 -1.76
CA THR A 506 -17.77 -3.73 -0.32
C THR A 506 -16.92 -2.80 0.56
N ALA A 507 -16.53 -1.61 0.09
CA ALA A 507 -15.94 -0.63 1.00
C ALA A 507 -16.91 -0.38 2.17
N SER A 508 -16.40 -0.45 3.40
CA SER A 508 -17.16 -0.25 4.63
C SER A 508 -16.28 0.46 5.63
N ILE A 509 -16.12 1.77 5.43
CA ILE A 509 -15.42 2.64 6.36
C ILE A 509 -16.35 2.87 7.56
N ALA A 510 -16.01 2.21 8.66
CA ALA A 510 -16.76 2.26 9.92
C ALA A 510 -16.38 3.47 10.79
N ASN A 511 -15.26 4.12 10.48
CA ASN A 511 -14.78 5.30 11.20
C ASN A 511 -15.86 6.39 11.22
N PRO A 512 -16.05 7.09 12.35
CA PRO A 512 -16.78 8.36 12.35
C PRO A 512 -16.07 9.35 11.43
N ILE A 513 -16.78 9.90 10.45
CA ILE A 513 -16.25 10.88 9.51
C ILE A 513 -16.82 12.26 9.82
N THR A 514 -15.98 13.25 10.03
CA THR A 514 -16.35 14.68 9.94
C THR A 514 -15.79 15.28 8.67
N ALA A 515 -16.59 16.07 7.95
CA ALA A 515 -16.18 16.66 6.68
C ALA A 515 -16.63 18.11 6.55
N GLU A 516 -15.79 18.90 5.89
CA GLU A 516 -16.07 20.27 5.46
C GLU A 516 -15.34 20.57 4.14
N GLY A 517 -15.89 21.53 3.39
CA GLY A 517 -15.28 22.05 2.18
C GLY A 517 -15.53 21.24 0.92
N THR A 518 -14.99 21.76 -0.18
CA THR A 518 -15.22 21.22 -1.54
C THR A 518 -14.12 20.27 -2.01
N GLY A 519 -13.15 19.97 -1.14
CA GLY A 519 -11.93 19.24 -1.48
C GLY A 519 -10.89 20.08 -2.24
N PRO A 520 -9.70 19.51 -2.52
CA PRO A 520 -8.55 20.24 -3.08
C PRO A 520 -8.79 20.85 -4.48
N ASP A 521 -9.72 20.30 -5.26
CA ASP A 521 -10.00 20.65 -6.66
C ASP A 521 -11.47 21.05 -6.89
N GLY A 522 -12.25 21.20 -5.82
CA GLY A 522 -13.67 21.52 -5.88
C GLY A 522 -14.61 20.36 -6.23
N LEU A 523 -14.10 19.14 -6.46
CA LEU A 523 -14.93 17.99 -6.82
C LEU A 523 -15.70 17.38 -5.63
N GLY A 524 -15.11 17.42 -4.43
CA GLY A 524 -15.68 16.82 -3.22
C GLY A 524 -14.64 16.60 -2.12
N ALA A 525 -15.00 16.81 -0.86
CA ALA A 525 -14.22 16.36 0.29
C ALA A 525 -14.42 14.87 0.55
N LEU A 526 -15.62 14.35 0.27
CA LEU A 526 -15.94 12.92 0.27
C LEU A 526 -15.95 12.41 -1.17
N ARG A 527 -15.19 11.36 -1.49
CA ARG A 527 -15.08 10.89 -2.88
C ARG A 527 -15.23 9.39 -3.01
N HIS A 528 -15.87 9.04 -4.12
CA HIS A 528 -15.78 7.74 -4.75
C HIS A 528 -15.57 7.95 -6.25
N SER A 529 -14.30 8.01 -6.67
CA SER A 529 -13.93 8.19 -8.08
C SER A 529 -13.92 6.89 -8.91
N GLY A 530 -14.24 5.75 -8.31
CA GLY A 530 -14.26 4.44 -8.96
C GLY A 530 -15.54 4.17 -9.75
N GLY A 531 -15.42 3.36 -10.82
CA GLY A 531 -16.57 2.95 -11.62
C GLY A 531 -17.46 1.85 -10.98
N ILE A 532 -17.08 1.31 -9.83
CA ILE A 532 -17.76 0.19 -9.17
C ILE A 532 -18.60 0.70 -8.00
N SER A 533 -19.89 0.40 -7.99
CA SER A 533 -20.80 0.78 -6.91
C SER A 533 -20.30 0.40 -5.51
N GLN A 534 -20.30 1.37 -4.59
CA GLN A 534 -19.99 1.22 -3.18
C GLN A 534 -21.26 1.43 -2.34
N ILE A 535 -22.00 0.34 -2.13
CA ILE A 535 -23.32 0.37 -1.46
C ILE A 535 -23.24 0.37 0.08
N ASN A 536 -22.04 0.29 0.65
CA ASN A 536 -21.80 0.29 2.10
C ASN A 536 -20.68 1.27 2.51
N ALA A 537 -20.35 2.23 1.64
CA ALA A 537 -19.11 2.99 1.71
C ALA A 537 -18.82 3.59 3.08
N PHE A 538 -19.74 4.41 3.60
CA PHE A 538 -19.61 5.02 4.92
C PHE A 538 -20.72 4.59 5.86
N LYS A 539 -20.39 4.51 7.15
CA LYS A 539 -21.37 4.27 8.22
C LYS A 539 -21.86 5.55 8.88
N ASN A 540 -20.95 6.42 9.31
CA ASN A 540 -21.28 7.60 10.10
C ASN A 540 -20.59 8.83 9.52
N VAL A 541 -21.38 9.78 9.02
CA VAL A 541 -20.89 11.04 8.45
C VAL A 541 -21.55 12.22 9.16
N THR A 542 -20.75 13.22 9.51
CA THR A 542 -21.19 14.51 10.04
C THR A 542 -20.57 15.63 9.23
N LEU A 543 -21.38 16.57 8.75
CA LEU A 543 -20.88 17.78 8.11
C LEU A 543 -20.61 18.84 9.17
N THR A 544 -19.40 19.42 9.16
CA THR A 544 -19.00 20.51 10.08
C THR A 544 -18.98 21.88 9.41
N ASP A 545 -19.03 21.90 8.08
CA ASP A 545 -19.30 23.08 7.25
C ASP A 545 -19.94 22.61 5.92
N ASP A 546 -20.24 23.55 5.02
CA ASP A 546 -20.68 23.25 3.66
C ASP A 546 -19.68 22.30 2.98
N THR A 547 -20.20 21.18 2.46
CA THR A 547 -19.37 20.05 2.02
C THR A 547 -19.77 19.62 0.61
N ALA A 548 -18.78 19.25 -0.22
CA ALA A 548 -19.07 18.60 -1.51
C ALA A 548 -18.73 17.10 -1.49
N VAL A 549 -19.45 16.33 -2.29
CA VAL A 549 -19.23 14.90 -2.53
C VAL A 549 -19.05 14.63 -4.02
N TYR A 550 -18.10 13.76 -4.36
CA TYR A 550 -17.88 13.27 -5.72
C TYR A 550 -18.25 11.80 -5.81
N SER A 551 -19.11 11.44 -6.77
CA SER A 551 -19.46 10.05 -7.05
C SER A 551 -19.43 9.77 -8.54
N ALA A 552 -18.53 8.88 -8.98
CA ALA A 552 -18.46 8.42 -10.38
C ALA A 552 -19.41 7.24 -10.69
N SER A 553 -19.97 6.61 -9.66
CA SER A 553 -20.89 5.47 -9.75
C SER A 553 -21.86 5.53 -8.56
N ARG A 554 -22.28 4.43 -7.94
CA ARG A 554 -23.08 4.50 -6.70
C ARG A 554 -22.16 4.64 -5.47
N PHE A 555 -22.50 5.55 -4.55
CA PHE A 555 -21.77 5.85 -3.33
C PHE A 555 -22.74 6.04 -2.15
N ASP A 556 -22.81 5.08 -1.24
CA ASP A 556 -23.81 5.05 -0.18
C ASP A 556 -23.23 5.38 1.21
N VAL A 557 -23.94 6.22 1.96
CA VAL A 557 -23.93 6.16 3.43
C VAL A 557 -25.05 5.22 3.85
N ARG A 558 -24.73 4.10 4.50
CA ARG A 558 -25.73 3.02 4.75
C ARG A 558 -25.72 2.46 6.16
N GLY A 559 -26.92 2.43 6.77
CA GLY A 559 -27.18 1.68 8.01
C GLY A 559 -26.51 2.27 9.24
N GLY A 560 -26.25 3.58 9.25
CA GLY A 560 -25.64 4.31 10.36
C GLY A 560 -26.23 5.71 10.48
N THR A 561 -25.40 6.76 10.50
CA THR A 561 -25.84 8.15 10.66
C THR A 561 -25.37 9.06 9.53
N PHE A 562 -26.23 10.00 9.13
CA PHE A 562 -25.86 11.12 8.27
C PHE A 562 -26.34 12.43 8.90
N ASP A 563 -25.42 13.15 9.52
CA ASP A 563 -25.70 14.39 10.21
C ASP A 563 -25.34 15.58 9.32
N PHE A 564 -26.35 16.37 8.92
CA PHE A 564 -26.13 17.56 8.08
C PHE A 564 -25.45 18.71 8.82
N GLY A 565 -25.47 18.72 10.16
CA GLY A 565 -24.93 19.82 10.97
C GLY A 565 -25.58 21.20 10.70
N GLY A 566 -26.67 21.26 9.93
CA GLY A 566 -27.26 22.51 9.44
C GLY A 566 -26.62 23.08 8.16
N HIS A 567 -25.72 22.35 7.49
CA HIS A 567 -24.92 22.81 6.35
C HIS A 567 -25.47 22.37 4.99
N ALA A 568 -24.90 22.93 3.93
CA ALA A 568 -25.15 22.54 2.55
C ALA A 568 -24.31 21.33 2.13
N LEU A 569 -24.88 20.47 1.28
CA LEU A 569 -24.20 19.37 0.61
C LEU A 569 -24.25 19.58 -0.90
N THR A 570 -23.10 19.63 -1.56
CA THR A 570 -23.02 19.64 -3.04
C THR A 570 -22.68 18.26 -3.58
N VAL A 571 -23.40 17.77 -4.59
CA VAL A 571 -23.22 16.45 -5.21
C VAL A 571 -22.70 16.59 -6.64
N ASN A 572 -21.59 15.94 -6.93
CA ASN A 572 -20.87 15.98 -8.21
C ASN A 572 -20.55 14.56 -8.75
N GLY A 573 -20.07 14.49 -9.99
CA GLY A 573 -19.37 13.32 -10.56
C GLY A 573 -20.21 12.42 -11.48
N GLY A 574 -21.47 12.77 -11.73
CA GLY A 574 -22.36 12.09 -12.68
C GLY A 574 -22.96 10.76 -12.18
N GLY A 575 -22.43 10.21 -11.08
CA GLY A 575 -22.94 9.04 -10.40
C GLY A 575 -24.07 9.34 -9.40
N GLU A 576 -24.38 8.36 -8.55
CA GLU A 576 -25.39 8.45 -7.50
C GLU A 576 -24.71 8.52 -6.13
N PHE A 577 -25.01 9.56 -5.34
CA PHE A 577 -24.75 9.59 -3.90
C PHE A 577 -26.05 9.28 -3.16
N SER A 578 -26.03 8.30 -2.26
CA SER A 578 -27.24 7.85 -1.55
C SER A 578 -27.07 7.90 -0.04
N VAL A 579 -28.10 8.35 0.66
CA VAL A 579 -28.23 8.11 2.10
C VAL A 579 -29.33 7.09 2.31
N VAL A 580 -28.94 5.93 2.83
CA VAL A 580 -29.76 4.71 2.83
C VAL A 580 -29.90 4.17 4.24
N GLN A 581 -31.14 3.92 4.68
CA GLN A 581 -31.43 3.30 5.99
C GLN A 581 -30.61 3.92 7.14
N SER A 582 -30.38 5.23 7.10
CA SER A 582 -29.51 5.92 8.04
C SER A 582 -30.33 6.90 8.87
N ALA A 583 -29.95 7.08 10.13
CA ALA A 583 -30.50 8.13 10.96
C ALA A 583 -29.97 9.48 10.47
N VAL A 584 -30.84 10.30 9.89
CA VAL A 584 -30.51 11.65 9.43
C VAL A 584 -30.83 12.64 10.56
N SER A 585 -29.95 13.61 10.80
CA SER A 585 -30.09 14.60 11.88
C SER A 585 -29.65 16.01 11.49
N ASN A 586 -29.98 16.98 12.36
CA ASN A 586 -29.66 18.40 12.24
C ASN A 586 -29.97 19.02 10.88
N VAL A 587 -31.13 18.64 10.33
CA VAL A 587 -31.69 19.27 9.13
C VAL A 587 -32.40 20.56 9.57
N THR A 588 -31.78 21.70 9.26
CA THR A 588 -32.30 23.03 9.63
C THR A 588 -32.87 23.76 8.41
N ALA A 589 -33.33 25.00 8.61
CA ALA A 589 -33.72 25.88 7.50
C ALA A 589 -32.53 26.31 6.62
N ALA A 590 -31.29 26.19 7.09
CA ALA A 590 -30.08 26.47 6.32
C ALA A 590 -29.60 25.26 5.50
N THR A 591 -30.06 24.05 5.85
CA THR A 591 -29.67 22.83 5.14
C THR A 591 -30.15 22.86 3.70
N SER A 592 -29.24 22.50 2.78
CA SER A 592 -29.58 22.31 1.38
C SER A 592 -28.79 21.16 0.74
N VAL A 593 -29.35 20.56 -0.31
CA VAL A 593 -28.65 19.61 -1.17
C VAL A 593 -28.64 20.18 -2.60
N GLN A 594 -27.45 20.46 -3.10
CA GLN A 594 -27.19 21.02 -4.42
C GLN A 594 -26.65 19.90 -5.32
N ILE A 595 -27.45 19.42 -6.27
CA ILE A 595 -27.05 18.36 -7.19
C ILE A 595 -26.53 19.02 -8.47
N ALA A 596 -25.23 19.27 -8.52
CA ALA A 596 -24.58 19.90 -9.66
C ALA A 596 -24.38 18.92 -10.83
N ASP A 597 -24.08 17.65 -10.53
CA ASP A 597 -23.97 16.58 -11.53
C ASP A 597 -24.28 15.21 -10.91
N GLY A 598 -25.05 14.38 -11.61
CA GLY A 598 -25.46 13.04 -11.16
C GLY A 598 -26.81 12.98 -10.43
N THR A 599 -26.88 12.15 -9.38
CA THR A 599 -28.11 11.92 -8.59
C THR A 599 -27.85 11.98 -7.09
N PHE A 600 -28.73 12.65 -6.34
CA PHE A 600 -28.85 12.42 -4.88
C PHE A 600 -30.06 11.53 -4.58
N ARG A 601 -29.83 10.41 -3.89
CA ARG A 601 -30.91 9.48 -3.51
C ARG A 601 -31.27 9.57 -2.03
N PHE A 602 -32.58 9.70 -1.79
CA PHE A 602 -33.24 9.48 -0.52
C PHE A 602 -33.79 8.04 -0.47
N GLU A 603 -33.29 7.20 0.45
CA GLU A 603 -33.69 5.79 0.55
C GLU A 603 -33.96 5.38 2.01
N GLN A 604 -35.21 5.04 2.31
CA GLN A 604 -35.62 4.43 3.58
C GLN A 604 -35.08 5.12 4.84
N SER A 605 -34.91 6.45 4.79
CA SER A 605 -34.42 7.27 5.89
C SER A 605 -35.39 8.43 6.11
N ASP A 606 -35.49 8.94 7.34
CA ASP A 606 -36.29 10.12 7.65
C ASP A 606 -35.41 11.37 7.58
N PHE A 607 -35.52 12.12 6.48
CA PHE A 607 -34.71 13.32 6.23
C PHE A 607 -35.26 14.59 6.88
N GLN A 608 -36.35 14.50 7.65
CA GLN A 608 -36.89 15.62 8.42
C GLN A 608 -37.09 16.89 7.57
N GLY A 609 -36.86 18.07 8.14
CA GLY A 609 -36.86 19.35 7.43
C GLY A 609 -38.24 19.94 7.21
N SER A 610 -38.27 21.01 6.42
CA SER A 610 -39.49 21.77 6.11
C SER A 610 -39.39 22.38 4.72
N ALA A 611 -40.40 23.15 4.31
CA ALA A 611 -40.34 23.90 3.05
C ALA A 611 -39.20 24.93 3.01
N ALA A 612 -38.57 25.26 4.14
CA ALA A 612 -37.37 26.10 4.17
C ALA A 612 -36.09 25.34 3.74
N THR A 613 -36.09 24.01 3.83
CA THR A 613 -34.97 23.15 3.42
C THR A 613 -35.06 22.89 1.91
N VAL A 614 -33.93 22.95 1.20
CA VAL A 614 -33.92 22.95 -0.29
C VAL A 614 -33.17 21.74 -0.86
N ALA A 615 -33.77 21.07 -1.84
CA ALA A 615 -33.07 20.23 -2.80
C ALA A 615 -33.10 20.92 -4.17
N ASP A 616 -31.94 21.18 -4.76
CA ASP A 616 -31.80 21.91 -6.02
C ASP A 616 -31.02 21.06 -7.03
N ALA A 617 -31.65 20.73 -8.16
CA ALA A 617 -31.06 19.89 -9.19
C ALA A 617 -30.75 20.71 -10.44
N ALA A 618 -29.46 20.78 -10.78
CA ALA A 618 -28.96 21.42 -11.99
C ALA A 618 -29.40 20.68 -13.27
N THR A 619 -29.13 21.29 -14.41
CA THR A 619 -29.51 20.74 -15.72
C THR A 619 -28.92 19.35 -15.94
N GLY A 620 -29.79 18.37 -16.22
CA GLY A 620 -29.39 16.97 -16.42
C GLY A 620 -29.05 16.21 -15.13
N ALA A 621 -29.04 16.86 -13.97
CA ALA A 621 -28.90 16.23 -12.66
C ALA A 621 -30.27 15.87 -12.07
N GLY A 622 -30.30 15.15 -10.94
CA GLY A 622 -31.58 14.81 -10.36
C GLY A 622 -31.58 14.29 -8.94
N ILE A 623 -32.80 14.10 -8.46
CA ILE A 623 -33.09 13.43 -7.20
C ILE A 623 -33.67 12.05 -7.47
N CYS A 624 -33.52 11.14 -6.52
CA CYS A 624 -34.17 9.84 -6.55
C CYS A 624 -34.83 9.52 -5.22
N LEU A 625 -36.07 9.05 -5.25
CA LEU A 625 -36.73 8.44 -4.09
C LEU A 625 -36.78 6.92 -4.24
N HIS A 626 -36.52 6.22 -3.13
CA HIS A 626 -36.63 4.77 -3.06
C HIS A 626 -37.23 4.34 -1.71
N GLN A 627 -38.45 3.80 -1.75
CA GLN A 627 -39.19 3.30 -0.60
C GLN A 627 -39.21 4.25 0.62
N MET A 628 -39.37 5.55 0.36
CA MET A 628 -39.52 6.55 1.41
C MET A 628 -40.90 6.43 2.07
N THR A 629 -40.93 6.20 3.38
CA THR A 629 -42.18 6.04 4.16
C THR A 629 -42.69 7.36 4.73
N ALA A 630 -41.79 8.28 5.12
CA ALA A 630 -42.13 9.63 5.53
C ALA A 630 -42.19 10.55 4.30
N PRO A 631 -43.24 11.40 4.16
CA PRO A 631 -43.26 12.43 3.12
C PRO A 631 -42.11 13.43 3.27
N LEU A 632 -41.44 13.77 2.17
CA LEU A 632 -40.38 14.78 2.17
C LEU A 632 -40.98 16.19 2.11
N LEU A 633 -40.71 17.00 3.13
CA LEU A 633 -41.26 18.36 3.27
C LEU A 633 -40.42 19.44 2.58
N TRP A 634 -39.28 19.07 1.98
CA TRP A 634 -38.31 19.98 1.40
C TRP A 634 -38.85 20.69 0.16
N SER A 635 -38.41 21.92 -0.08
CA SER A 635 -38.60 22.58 -1.37
C SER A 635 -37.73 21.91 -2.43
N LEU A 636 -38.32 21.57 -3.58
CA LEU A 636 -37.59 21.04 -4.74
C LEU A 636 -37.44 22.12 -5.81
N GLN A 637 -36.24 22.30 -6.31
CA GLN A 637 -35.95 23.15 -7.46
C GLN A 637 -35.41 22.27 -8.58
N LEU A 638 -36.01 22.36 -9.76
CA LEU A 638 -35.61 21.59 -10.94
C LEU A 638 -35.26 22.57 -12.07
N ALA A 639 -34.01 22.52 -12.52
CA ALA A 639 -33.58 23.18 -13.74
C ALA A 639 -34.17 22.53 -15.00
N ASP A 640 -33.88 23.11 -16.17
CA ASP A 640 -34.18 22.47 -17.45
C ASP A 640 -33.49 21.10 -17.54
N ASN A 641 -34.21 20.08 -18.03
CA ASN A 641 -33.76 18.69 -18.14
C ASN A 641 -33.30 18.03 -16.81
N ALA A 642 -33.46 18.69 -15.65
CA ALA A 642 -33.30 18.06 -14.35
C ALA A 642 -34.40 17.01 -14.14
N TYR A 643 -34.14 15.97 -13.35
CA TYR A 643 -35.09 14.87 -13.16
C TYR A 643 -35.43 14.56 -11.70
N PHE A 644 -36.70 14.25 -11.47
CA PHE A 644 -37.16 13.56 -10.29
C PHE A 644 -37.38 12.08 -10.66
N ARG A 645 -36.53 11.20 -10.11
CA ARG A 645 -36.62 9.76 -10.30
C ARG A 645 -37.33 9.03 -9.16
N ALA A 646 -38.08 7.98 -9.51
CA ALA A 646 -38.56 6.96 -8.58
C ALA A 646 -38.06 5.58 -9.01
N ASN A 647 -37.21 4.94 -8.21
CA ASN A 647 -36.58 3.65 -8.57
C ASN A 647 -37.38 2.43 -8.09
N ASN A 648 -38.16 2.58 -7.02
CA ASN A 648 -38.98 1.52 -6.43
C ASN A 648 -39.97 2.16 -5.45
N GLY A 649 -41.22 1.71 -5.43
CA GLY A 649 -42.22 2.19 -4.49
C GLY A 649 -43.55 1.46 -4.64
N ASN A 650 -44.47 1.74 -3.73
CA ASN A 650 -45.86 1.35 -3.85
C ASN A 650 -46.75 2.47 -3.33
N MET A 651 -47.60 2.99 -4.21
CA MET A 651 -48.50 4.09 -3.90
C MET A 651 -49.73 3.67 -3.11
N ASP A 652 -50.12 2.39 -3.15
CA ASP A 652 -51.16 1.88 -2.25
C ASP A 652 -50.73 2.00 -0.77
N THR A 653 -49.42 2.10 -0.54
CA THR A 653 -48.80 2.31 0.79
C THR A 653 -48.21 3.71 0.96
N ASN A 654 -48.52 4.67 0.08
CA ASN A 654 -48.02 6.05 0.11
C ASN A 654 -46.48 6.18 0.18
N LEU A 655 -45.74 5.32 -0.52
CA LEU A 655 -44.28 5.45 -0.59
C LEU A 655 -43.86 6.53 -1.60
N ASN A 656 -42.73 7.19 -1.34
CA ASN A 656 -42.11 8.21 -2.20
C ASN A 656 -43.00 9.43 -2.44
N VAL A 657 -43.44 10.08 -1.36
CA VAL A 657 -44.23 11.31 -1.41
C VAL A 657 -43.32 12.53 -1.25
N TRP A 658 -43.32 13.42 -2.24
CA TRP A 658 -42.78 14.77 -2.12
C TRP A 658 -43.89 15.74 -1.75
N ALA A 659 -43.85 16.25 -0.52
CA ALA A 659 -44.90 17.09 0.06
C ALA A 659 -44.55 18.58 0.12
N GLY A 660 -43.27 18.94 0.08
CA GLY A 660 -42.86 20.34 -0.06
C GLY A 660 -43.14 20.90 -1.45
N PRO A 661 -43.06 22.23 -1.63
CA PRO A 661 -43.31 22.87 -2.91
C PRO A 661 -42.23 22.50 -3.94
N VAL A 662 -42.62 22.50 -5.22
CA VAL A 662 -41.74 22.22 -6.37
C VAL A 662 -41.73 23.44 -7.29
N SER A 663 -40.54 23.91 -7.64
CA SER A 663 -40.31 25.01 -8.59
C SER A 663 -39.60 24.51 -9.84
N LEU A 664 -40.14 24.86 -11.00
CA LEU A 664 -39.60 24.50 -12.32
C LEU A 664 -38.98 25.75 -12.97
N ALA A 665 -37.68 25.70 -13.25
CA ALA A 665 -37.03 26.73 -14.06
C ALA A 665 -37.54 26.71 -15.51
N ALA A 666 -37.30 27.78 -16.26
CA ALA A 666 -37.64 27.81 -17.69
C ALA A 666 -37.00 26.62 -18.43
N GLY A 667 -37.79 25.90 -19.23
CA GLY A 667 -37.41 24.62 -19.84
C GLY A 667 -38.40 23.51 -19.49
N THR A 668 -37.94 22.26 -19.53
CA THR A 668 -38.75 21.08 -19.19
C THR A 668 -38.02 20.17 -18.22
N SER A 669 -38.58 19.97 -17.04
CA SER A 669 -38.06 19.02 -16.04
C SER A 669 -38.72 17.65 -16.20
N ARG A 670 -38.02 16.59 -15.80
CA ARG A 670 -38.39 15.21 -16.10
C ARG A 670 -38.91 14.48 -14.86
N LEU A 671 -40.06 13.84 -14.99
CA LEU A 671 -40.57 12.88 -14.02
C LEU A 671 -40.25 11.48 -14.54
N ASN A 672 -39.30 10.79 -13.90
CA ASN A 672 -38.78 9.51 -14.38
C ASN A 672 -39.07 8.38 -13.38
N ALA A 673 -40.13 7.62 -13.62
CA ALA A 673 -40.44 6.46 -12.78
C ALA A 673 -39.97 5.19 -13.48
N LEU A 674 -38.99 4.50 -12.90
CA LEU A 674 -38.51 3.21 -13.42
C LEU A 674 -39.61 2.14 -13.29
N PRO A 675 -39.46 0.95 -13.93
CA PRO A 675 -40.38 -0.16 -13.74
C PRO A 675 -40.52 -0.52 -12.24
N GLY A 676 -41.75 -0.55 -11.72
CA GLY A 676 -42.03 -0.74 -10.29
C GLY A 676 -41.78 0.50 -9.41
N GLY A 677 -41.31 1.60 -9.98
CA GLY A 677 -41.19 2.90 -9.34
C GLY A 677 -42.51 3.65 -9.33
N THR A 678 -42.86 4.22 -8.18
CA THR A 678 -44.01 5.10 -8.02
C THR A 678 -43.64 6.31 -7.15
N ALA A 679 -44.13 7.51 -7.46
CA ALA A 679 -43.96 8.70 -6.62
C ALA A 679 -45.12 9.68 -6.70
N ALA A 680 -45.36 10.44 -5.62
CA ALA A 680 -46.36 11.49 -5.52
C ALA A 680 -45.68 12.86 -5.37
N ILE A 681 -46.30 13.87 -5.95
CA ILE A 681 -46.10 15.27 -5.56
C ILE A 681 -47.42 15.78 -4.97
N THR A 682 -47.42 16.09 -3.68
CA THR A 682 -48.58 16.65 -2.96
C THR A 682 -48.43 18.14 -2.65
N GLY A 683 -47.20 18.66 -2.66
CA GLY A 683 -46.93 20.09 -2.66
C GLY A 683 -47.35 20.76 -3.97
N THR A 684 -47.39 22.10 -3.95
CA THR A 684 -47.65 22.91 -5.13
C THR A 684 -46.50 22.80 -6.12
N VAL A 685 -46.79 22.66 -7.41
CA VAL A 685 -45.82 22.78 -8.51
C VAL A 685 -46.00 24.13 -9.20
N GLY A 686 -44.96 24.95 -9.25
CA GLY A 686 -44.97 26.28 -9.86
C GLY A 686 -43.71 26.57 -10.68
N GLY A 687 -43.63 27.75 -11.29
CA GLY A 687 -42.47 28.21 -12.07
C GLY A 687 -42.73 28.31 -13.58
N ASP A 688 -41.72 28.74 -14.33
CA ASP A 688 -41.86 29.02 -15.77
C ASP A 688 -41.77 27.76 -16.65
N GLY A 689 -41.26 26.66 -16.09
CA GLY A 689 -41.02 25.40 -16.80
C GLY A 689 -42.22 24.49 -16.98
N GLY A 690 -42.02 23.41 -17.74
CA GLY A 690 -42.96 22.32 -17.98
C GLY A 690 -42.50 20.98 -17.40
N LEU A 691 -43.35 19.95 -17.55
CA LEU A 691 -43.09 18.59 -17.08
C LEU A 691 -43.04 17.59 -18.24
N PHE A 692 -42.07 16.69 -18.20
CA PHE A 692 -41.96 15.55 -19.10
C PHE A 692 -42.00 14.24 -18.32
N LYS A 693 -43.08 13.47 -18.47
CA LYS A 693 -43.19 12.14 -17.87
C LYS A 693 -42.59 11.08 -18.79
N GLU A 694 -41.63 10.36 -18.25
CA GLU A 694 -40.92 9.25 -18.87
C GLU A 694 -40.75 8.07 -17.89
N GLY A 695 -40.26 6.92 -18.38
CA GLY A 695 -40.15 5.68 -17.62
C GLY A 695 -41.49 4.97 -17.43
N GLU A 696 -41.47 3.65 -17.29
CA GLU A 696 -42.67 2.79 -17.29
C GLU A 696 -43.53 2.91 -16.01
N GLY A 697 -42.95 3.44 -14.92
CA GLY A 697 -43.62 3.60 -13.64
C GLY A 697 -44.61 4.76 -13.60
N TRP A 698 -45.05 5.08 -12.39
CA TRP A 698 -46.19 5.98 -12.17
C TRP A 698 -45.82 7.23 -11.36
N PHE A 699 -46.37 8.38 -11.75
CA PHE A 699 -46.33 9.62 -10.99
C PHE A 699 -47.73 10.14 -10.71
N TRP A 700 -47.95 10.72 -9.52
CA TRP A 700 -49.20 11.37 -9.15
C TRP A 700 -48.97 12.83 -8.83
N LEU A 701 -49.81 13.70 -9.39
CA LEU A 701 -49.87 15.12 -9.03
C LEU A 701 -51.16 15.36 -8.25
N PHE A 702 -51.02 15.63 -6.94
CA PHE A 702 -52.16 15.73 -6.04
C PHE A 702 -52.71 17.15 -5.87
N ASN A 703 -51.87 18.17 -6.05
CA ASN A 703 -52.24 19.53 -5.69
C ASN A 703 -53.00 20.25 -6.83
N PRO A 704 -54.26 20.70 -6.61
CA PRO A 704 -55.03 21.39 -7.66
C PRO A 704 -54.58 22.84 -7.87
N ALA A 705 -53.75 23.40 -7.00
CA ALA A 705 -53.27 24.78 -7.06
C ALA A 705 -51.88 24.89 -7.73
N ASN A 706 -51.58 24.03 -8.70
CA ASN A 706 -50.34 24.10 -9.46
C ASN A 706 -50.37 25.29 -10.43
N THR A 707 -49.26 26.03 -10.52
CA THR A 707 -49.16 27.31 -11.24
C THR A 707 -48.08 27.34 -12.33
N TYR A 708 -47.44 26.21 -12.63
CA TYR A 708 -46.37 26.19 -13.62
C TYR A 708 -46.88 26.53 -15.03
N ALA A 709 -46.07 27.24 -15.80
CA ALA A 709 -46.46 27.84 -17.08
C ALA A 709 -46.19 26.93 -18.30
N GLY A 710 -45.19 26.06 -18.23
CA GLY A 710 -44.81 25.18 -19.34
C GLY A 710 -45.74 23.99 -19.54
N ALA A 711 -45.62 23.36 -20.71
CA ALA A 711 -46.45 22.22 -21.10
C ALA A 711 -46.14 20.96 -20.28
N THR A 712 -47.13 20.08 -20.15
CA THR A 712 -46.94 18.72 -19.62
C THR A 712 -47.08 17.71 -20.74
N SER A 713 -46.07 16.85 -20.90
CA SER A 713 -46.07 15.79 -21.91
C SER A 713 -45.74 14.45 -21.29
N VAL A 714 -46.34 13.38 -21.82
CA VAL A 714 -46.19 12.00 -21.31
C VAL A 714 -45.80 11.12 -22.48
N THR A 715 -44.64 10.45 -22.38
CA THR A 715 -44.18 9.53 -23.44
C THR A 715 -44.14 8.08 -22.98
N GLN A 716 -43.99 7.84 -21.67
CA GLN A 716 -43.92 6.50 -21.09
C GLN A 716 -44.54 6.45 -19.69
N GLY A 717 -45.08 5.28 -19.34
CA GLY A 717 -45.73 5.03 -18.05
C GLY A 717 -47.00 5.85 -17.85
N ASN A 718 -47.33 6.12 -16.58
CA ASN A 718 -48.58 6.80 -16.22
C ASN A 718 -48.33 8.07 -15.41
N LEU A 719 -49.00 9.16 -15.77
CA LEU A 719 -49.12 10.38 -14.98
C LEU A 719 -50.58 10.51 -14.52
N TYR A 720 -50.80 10.47 -13.22
CA TYR A 720 -52.13 10.57 -12.64
C TYR A 720 -52.37 11.97 -12.07
N ALA A 721 -53.25 12.72 -12.73
CA ALA A 721 -53.74 14.02 -12.31
C ALA A 721 -55.00 13.85 -11.45
N VAL A 722 -54.93 14.09 -10.13
CA VAL A 722 -56.01 13.68 -9.22
C VAL A 722 -57.26 14.57 -9.27
N ALA A 723 -57.12 15.79 -9.77
CA ALA A 723 -58.19 16.79 -9.82
C ALA A 723 -57.96 17.81 -10.96
N PRO A 724 -58.99 18.54 -11.42
CA PRO A 724 -58.82 19.68 -12.31
C PRO A 724 -57.83 20.71 -11.72
N GLY A 725 -57.00 21.33 -12.58
CA GLY A 725 -55.97 22.29 -12.17
C GLY A 725 -54.62 21.68 -11.79
N THR A 726 -54.53 20.35 -11.63
CA THR A 726 -53.25 19.66 -11.29
C THR A 726 -52.20 19.71 -12.39
N LEU A 727 -52.58 19.92 -13.66
CA LEU A 727 -51.66 19.97 -14.81
C LEU A 727 -51.18 21.40 -15.17
N GLY A 728 -51.24 22.36 -14.23
CA GLY A 728 -50.72 23.72 -14.45
C GLY A 728 -51.55 24.56 -15.42
N ALA A 729 -51.06 25.76 -15.74
CA ALA A 729 -51.84 26.79 -16.44
C ALA A 729 -51.98 26.57 -17.96
N GLN A 730 -51.13 25.73 -18.57
CA GLN A 730 -51.11 25.48 -20.03
C GLN A 730 -51.11 23.98 -20.42
N ALA A 731 -51.92 23.14 -19.76
CA ALA A 731 -52.10 21.76 -20.19
C ALA A 731 -52.77 21.68 -21.59
N ALA A 732 -51.99 21.77 -22.67
CA ALA A 732 -52.44 21.41 -24.00
C ALA A 732 -52.47 19.88 -24.09
N ALA A 733 -53.66 19.30 -24.16
CA ALA A 733 -53.84 17.88 -24.45
C ALA A 733 -53.31 17.59 -25.86
N GLY A 734 -52.24 16.79 -25.94
CA GLY A 734 -51.68 16.23 -27.18
C GLY A 734 -51.62 14.72 -27.07
#